data_AF-R7K4P9-F1
#
_entry.id   AF-R7K4P9-F1
#
_cell.length_a   1.000
_cell.length_b   1.000
_cell.length_c   1.000
_cell.angle_alpha   90.00
_cell.angle_beta   90.00
_cell.angle_gamma   90.00
#
_symmetry.space_group_name_H-M   'P 1'
#
loop_
_entity.id
_entity.type
_entity.pdbx_description
1 polymer ?
#
loop_
_entity_poly.entity_id
_entity_poly.type
_entity_poly.pdbx_seq_one_letter_code
_entity_poly.pdbx_strand_id
1 'polypeptide(L)'
;MNKTELFILSAAILVVFSLCALFAPASRAAEGVKSNTDDSRSGYNGLSDAAVNQLVHTTPSTGDVKIIFLLISFADKGFDEDAMSVQQTKQAVFGGEDSTNAAYPFESTAAYYRRASFGALGLDGDVFHFVAKSASSYRENNGLAYNKLIEEAFAALDDTVDFSGYDSDGDGLIDGLVLSLPAFDDIATQNGVCIPPATYTTSYILPPGGNLPSWDGVRPQTYLINFAQPSNTDEGRRSLNQSVCHLLGHSLGLPDYCNASGADDSEGLKGDAGHELMDDMTGDLSAFSKLILGWLPDSQVRIFDASSTEAQNFSLSPMNEPGGSCLVIYNNALQNSYLSEYLICEYITPTRNNKDAFENGGIRVMHVQAATEAGADGSQFVYSNNGSGYNGDDGIRILKLVGDGQGFFGADDVLSYGAENFGFYTGSGAALEDPGLEIVFGRAGRAAELTAQRLEDVYYRCLDSDGVTLIYNGFCYKNRPFVLPDAPDKTDDRYEYEFIGWTGYDDGMIASETEMTFVAQYEKRDRIFRYTFFDNDGRTVLKTGEGIYGDSFEPPEVGDKADPGNIFTFLGFEGYAEGMTLTGNVEFKAVYQVTPRTYTYTFLSKDGKKVLKKETAVYGSTIYAPRGDMSFAGFQPGMKLTRDEVFVATGLEPETYVIFGAGAAVLFVAVIMTAVLVTMHLKRRAKLRKDKIKKENDDS
;
A
#
# COMPACT_ATOMS: atom_id res chain seq x y z
N MET A 1 -41.19 -16.14 -25.85
CA MET A 1 -41.01 -15.50 -24.54
C MET A 1 -41.94 -16.15 -23.53
N ASN A 2 -41.37 -16.92 -22.61
CA ASN A 2 -41.94 -17.18 -21.29
C ASN A 2 -40.78 -17.31 -20.30
N LYS A 3 -40.98 -16.75 -19.10
CA LYS A 3 -39.98 -16.45 -18.06
C LYS A 3 -39.54 -17.69 -17.25
N THR A 4 -39.13 -18.75 -17.92
CA THR A 4 -38.53 -19.93 -17.25
C THR A 4 -37.31 -20.46 -18.00
N GLU A 5 -36.76 -19.64 -18.90
CA GLU A 5 -35.45 -19.82 -19.55
C GLU A 5 -34.58 -18.55 -19.41
N LEU A 6 -34.94 -17.65 -18.48
CA LEU A 6 -34.19 -16.43 -18.15
C LEU A 6 -33.78 -16.38 -16.67
N PHE A 7 -33.64 -17.55 -16.03
CA PHE A 7 -33.05 -17.68 -14.70
C PHE A 7 -32.10 -18.88 -14.54
N ILE A 8 -31.92 -19.70 -15.59
CA ILE A 8 -30.91 -20.78 -15.65
C ILE A 8 -29.91 -20.49 -16.81
N LEU A 9 -29.83 -19.23 -17.23
CA LEU A 9 -28.77 -18.72 -18.10
C LEU A 9 -28.07 -17.48 -17.52
N SER A 10 -28.14 -17.32 -16.19
CA SER A 10 -27.26 -16.44 -15.39
C SER A 10 -26.47 -17.21 -14.33
N ALA A 11 -26.52 -18.55 -14.36
CA ALA A 11 -25.78 -19.46 -13.49
C ALA A 11 -24.76 -20.32 -14.27
N ALA A 12 -24.36 -19.88 -15.46
CA ALA A 12 -23.32 -20.50 -16.29
C ALA A 12 -22.26 -19.50 -16.77
N ILE A 13 -22.20 -18.30 -16.17
CA ILE A 13 -21.10 -17.32 -16.28
C ILE A 13 -20.45 -17.07 -14.91
N LEU A 14 -20.83 -17.81 -13.87
CA LEU A 14 -20.24 -17.76 -12.52
C LEU A 14 -19.79 -19.12 -11.98
N VAL A 15 -19.62 -20.11 -12.87
CA VAL A 15 -19.02 -21.43 -12.56
C VAL A 15 -17.79 -21.72 -13.44
N VAL A 16 -17.41 -20.78 -14.32
CA VAL A 16 -16.11 -20.77 -15.03
C VAL A 16 -15.09 -19.82 -14.36
N PHE A 17 -15.47 -19.16 -13.25
CA PHE A 17 -14.55 -18.38 -12.39
C PHE A 17 -14.31 -18.97 -10.99
N SER A 18 -14.89 -20.14 -10.66
CA SER A 18 -14.67 -20.83 -9.37
C SER A 18 -14.18 -22.28 -9.51
N LEU A 19 -13.53 -22.63 -10.62
CA LEU A 19 -12.90 -23.95 -10.81
C LEU A 19 -11.51 -23.90 -11.48
N CYS A 20 -10.83 -22.75 -11.37
CA CYS A 20 -9.39 -22.58 -11.64
C CYS A 20 -8.60 -22.14 -10.38
N ALA A 21 -9.15 -22.31 -9.18
CA ALA A 21 -8.53 -21.84 -7.93
C ALA A 21 -8.28 -22.95 -6.89
N LEU A 22 -8.38 -24.22 -7.26
CA LEU A 22 -8.00 -25.35 -6.42
C LEU A 22 -7.27 -26.37 -7.32
N PHE A 23 -6.04 -26.71 -6.92
CA PHE A 23 -4.99 -27.42 -7.67
C PHE A 23 -4.09 -26.57 -8.58
N ALA A 24 -3.39 -25.62 -7.97
CA ALA A 24 -2.04 -25.22 -8.39
C ALA A 24 -1.08 -25.45 -7.20
N PRO A 25 0.04 -26.17 -7.39
CA PRO A 25 0.98 -26.47 -6.33
C PRO A 25 1.70 -25.21 -5.86
N ALA A 26 1.93 -25.16 -4.55
CA ALA A 26 2.67 -24.12 -3.85
C ALA A 26 3.96 -23.73 -4.58
N SER A 27 4.21 -22.42 -4.57
CA SER A 27 5.44 -21.79 -5.02
C SER A 27 6.66 -22.56 -4.54
N ARG A 28 7.45 -22.99 -5.52
CA ARG A 28 8.79 -23.52 -5.30
C ARG A 28 9.67 -22.34 -4.90
N ALA A 29 9.71 -22.08 -3.60
CA ALA A 29 10.73 -21.27 -2.97
C ALA A 29 12.11 -21.80 -3.39
N ALA A 30 13.02 -20.89 -3.70
CA ALA A 30 14.40 -21.19 -3.99
C ALA A 30 15.09 -21.68 -2.70
N GLU A 31 14.94 -22.96 -2.38
CA GLU A 31 15.94 -23.68 -1.60
C GLU A 31 17.16 -23.91 -2.50
N GLY A 32 18.20 -23.13 -2.26
CA GLY A 32 19.42 -23.19 -3.04
C GLY A 32 20.58 -22.36 -2.52
N VAL A 33 20.56 -21.87 -1.28
CA VAL A 33 21.78 -21.48 -0.57
C VAL A 33 21.80 -22.26 0.72
N LYS A 34 22.67 -23.28 0.76
CA LYS A 34 22.95 -24.02 1.99
C LYS A 34 23.53 -23.04 3.00
N SER A 35 22.74 -22.67 4.01
CA SER A 35 23.28 -22.17 5.26
C SER A 35 24.11 -23.30 5.86
N ASN A 36 25.42 -23.12 5.89
CA ASN A 36 26.31 -24.02 6.60
C ASN A 36 26.20 -23.68 8.09
N THR A 37 25.06 -24.02 8.71
CA THR A 37 24.87 -23.98 10.16
C THR A 37 25.32 -25.32 10.73
N ASP A 38 26.64 -25.45 10.86
CA ASP A 38 27.26 -26.28 11.88
C ASP A 38 28.69 -25.79 12.06
N ASP A 39 28.90 -24.81 12.93
CA ASP A 39 29.87 -25.02 14.00
C ASP A 39 29.58 -24.09 15.18
N SER A 40 29.41 -24.72 16.31
CA SER A 40 29.51 -24.18 17.66
C SER A 40 30.68 -23.20 17.83
N ARG A 41 30.41 -21.90 17.68
CA ARG A 41 31.22 -20.83 18.29
C ARG A 41 30.34 -19.93 19.13
N SER A 42 30.23 -20.31 20.40
CA SER A 42 30.11 -19.36 21.50
C SER A 42 31.21 -18.29 21.36
N GLY A 43 30.83 -17.06 21.03
CA GLY A 43 31.74 -15.91 20.95
C GLY A 43 31.25 -14.83 19.99
N TYR A 44 30.36 -13.95 20.47
CA TYR A 44 30.03 -12.67 19.86
C TYR A 44 31.32 -11.81 19.74
N ASN A 45 31.63 -11.29 18.55
CA ASN A 45 32.68 -10.28 18.31
C ASN A 45 32.11 -9.01 17.63
N GLY A 46 30.80 -8.77 17.70
CA GLY A 46 30.08 -7.83 16.82
C GLY A 46 29.98 -6.36 17.27
N LEU A 47 30.89 -5.87 18.11
CA LEU A 47 30.93 -4.46 18.51
C LEU A 47 32.30 -3.79 18.25
N SER A 48 33.29 -4.53 17.75
CA SER A 48 34.66 -4.00 17.59
C SER A 48 34.97 -3.34 16.25
N ASP A 49 34.18 -3.61 15.21
CA ASP A 49 34.44 -3.15 13.85
C ASP A 49 33.37 -2.13 13.43
N ALA A 50 33.77 -1.05 12.78
CA ALA A 50 32.86 -0.01 12.32
C ALA A 50 31.76 -0.60 11.42
N ALA A 51 30.49 -0.29 11.69
CA ALA A 51 29.37 -0.83 10.91
C ALA A 51 29.46 -0.44 9.42
N VAL A 52 30.09 0.70 9.13
CA VAL A 52 30.34 1.20 7.78
C VAL A 52 31.21 0.26 6.93
N ASN A 53 32.01 -0.60 7.54
CA ASN A 53 32.81 -1.60 6.82
C ASN A 53 31.93 -2.64 6.08
N GLN A 54 30.64 -2.69 6.40
CA GLN A 54 29.66 -3.53 5.71
C GLN A 54 28.95 -2.80 4.56
N LEU A 55 29.24 -1.51 4.36
CA LEU A 55 28.65 -0.63 3.37
C LEU A 55 29.69 -0.20 2.34
N VAL A 56 29.23 0.31 1.20
CA VAL A 56 30.11 0.96 0.21
C VAL A 56 30.69 2.24 0.78
N HIS A 57 32.01 2.30 0.82
CA HIS A 57 32.81 3.49 1.15
C HIS A 57 34.17 3.35 0.47
N THR A 58 34.89 4.46 0.34
CA THR A 58 36.26 4.48 -0.19
C THR A 58 37.23 5.14 0.75
N THR A 59 36.75 6.03 1.63
CA THR A 59 37.59 6.64 2.65
C THR A 59 37.51 5.77 3.90
N PRO A 60 38.62 5.25 4.44
CA PRO A 60 38.58 4.56 5.71
C PRO A 60 38.09 5.51 6.82
N SER A 61 37.21 5.00 7.68
CA SER A 61 36.59 5.84 8.72
C SER A 61 37.50 6.13 9.91
N THR A 62 38.64 5.44 10.04
CA THR A 62 39.59 5.60 11.14
C THR A 62 41.03 5.53 10.64
N GLY A 63 41.96 5.97 11.50
CA GLY A 63 43.39 6.05 11.15
C GLY A 63 43.79 7.42 10.62
N ASP A 64 45.02 7.51 10.13
CA ASP A 64 45.55 8.71 9.48
C ASP A 64 45.44 8.53 7.96
N VAL A 65 44.59 9.33 7.34
CA VAL A 65 44.17 9.21 5.95
C VAL A 65 44.70 10.37 5.13
N LYS A 66 45.22 10.08 3.93
CA LYS A 66 45.73 11.10 3.01
C LYS A 66 44.78 11.35 1.84
N ILE A 67 44.44 12.62 1.65
CA ILE A 67 43.50 13.07 0.61
C ILE A 67 44.25 13.81 -0.51
N ILE A 68 43.88 13.55 -1.76
CA ILE A 68 44.31 14.33 -2.92
C ILE A 68 43.31 15.47 -3.14
N PHE A 69 43.79 16.72 -3.13
CA PHE A 69 42.96 17.89 -3.40
C PHE A 69 43.43 18.58 -4.69
N LEU A 70 42.64 18.46 -5.76
CA LEU A 70 42.95 19.06 -7.05
C LEU A 70 42.24 20.41 -7.20
N LEU A 71 43.02 21.48 -7.24
CA LEU A 71 42.58 22.76 -7.79
C LEU A 71 42.65 22.65 -9.31
N ILE A 72 41.50 22.61 -9.98
CA ILE A 72 41.42 22.47 -11.43
C ILE A 72 40.90 23.76 -12.04
N SER A 73 41.79 24.51 -12.68
CA SER A 73 41.40 25.61 -13.57
C SER A 73 41.42 25.17 -15.03
N PHE A 74 40.70 25.86 -15.89
CA PHE A 74 40.71 25.63 -17.34
C PHE A 74 41.55 26.70 -18.03
N ALA A 75 42.15 26.36 -19.17
CA ALA A 75 42.93 27.31 -19.97
C ALA A 75 42.15 28.60 -20.35
N ASP A 76 40.81 28.55 -20.35
CA ASP A 76 39.89 29.65 -20.63
C ASP A 76 39.08 30.14 -19.41
N LYS A 77 39.21 29.52 -18.23
CA LYS A 77 38.49 29.90 -17.00
C LYS A 77 39.30 29.56 -15.75
N GLY A 78 39.69 30.58 -15.00
CA GLY A 78 40.37 30.46 -13.70
C GLY A 78 39.41 30.60 -12.51
N PHE A 79 39.96 30.45 -11.31
CA PHE A 79 39.30 30.81 -10.04
C PHE A 79 39.18 32.33 -9.89
N ASP A 80 38.35 32.77 -8.95
CA ASP A 80 38.15 34.18 -8.63
C ASP A 80 39.43 34.85 -8.11
N GLU A 81 39.47 36.19 -8.17
CA GLU A 81 40.68 36.98 -7.85
C GLU A 81 41.17 36.79 -6.41
N ASP A 82 40.27 36.43 -5.49
CA ASP A 82 40.55 36.18 -4.08
C ASP A 82 40.84 34.71 -3.76
N ALA A 83 41.01 33.86 -4.77
CA ALA A 83 41.33 32.45 -4.58
C ALA A 83 42.66 32.25 -3.83
N MET A 84 42.65 31.29 -2.90
CA MET A 84 43.80 30.84 -2.15
C MET A 84 44.82 30.16 -3.08
N SER A 85 46.11 30.43 -2.82
CA SER A 85 47.19 29.65 -3.41
C SER A 85 47.17 28.19 -2.91
N VAL A 86 47.85 27.29 -3.61
CA VAL A 86 48.02 25.87 -3.21
C VAL A 86 48.37 25.71 -1.73
N GLN A 87 49.32 26.51 -1.21
CA GLN A 87 49.74 26.43 0.19
C GLN A 87 48.68 26.98 1.16
N GLN A 88 47.99 28.06 0.79
CA GLN A 88 46.89 28.59 1.58
C GLN A 88 45.72 27.61 1.64
N THR A 89 45.37 26.98 0.51
CA THR A 89 44.36 25.93 0.45
C THR A 89 44.76 24.73 1.29
N LYS A 90 46.03 24.28 1.23
CA LYS A 90 46.51 23.18 2.06
C LYS A 90 46.35 23.50 3.56
N GLN A 91 46.73 24.70 3.97
CA GLN A 91 46.55 25.14 5.36
C GLN A 91 45.06 25.28 5.73
N ALA A 92 44.21 25.75 4.83
CA ALA A 92 42.78 25.95 5.09
C ALA A 92 41.98 24.65 5.15
N VAL A 93 42.38 23.61 4.41
CA VAL A 93 41.66 22.32 4.39
C VAL A 93 42.24 21.33 5.39
N PHE A 94 43.57 21.26 5.51
CA PHE A 94 44.29 20.27 6.33
C PHE A 94 44.99 20.88 7.57
N GLY A 95 44.70 22.13 7.90
CA GLY A 95 45.23 22.79 9.09
C GLY A 95 44.71 22.17 10.40
N GLY A 96 45.46 22.36 11.48
CA GLY A 96 45.02 21.97 12.83
C GLY A 96 43.92 22.87 13.38
N GLU A 97 43.30 22.45 14.49
CA GLU A 97 42.24 23.21 15.16
C GLU A 97 42.70 24.61 15.58
N ASP A 98 41.88 25.61 15.24
CA ASP A 98 42.01 27.00 15.70
C ASP A 98 40.62 27.54 16.06
N SER A 99 40.27 27.45 17.34
CA SER A 99 38.99 27.93 17.88
C SER A 99 38.82 29.46 17.84
N THR A 100 39.85 30.21 17.45
CA THR A 100 39.80 31.67 17.30
C THR A 100 39.61 32.12 15.85
N ASN A 101 39.69 31.18 14.90
CA ASN A 101 39.44 31.44 13.49
C ASN A 101 37.96 31.79 13.26
N ALA A 102 37.69 32.82 12.46
CA ALA A 102 36.33 33.26 12.14
C ALA A 102 35.52 32.21 11.36
N ALA A 103 36.19 31.27 10.67
CA ALA A 103 35.56 30.15 10.00
C ALA A 103 35.23 28.96 10.92
N TYR A 104 35.65 28.97 12.19
CA TYR A 104 35.34 27.89 13.15
C TYR A 104 33.82 27.68 13.26
N PRO A 105 33.31 26.44 13.27
CA PRO A 105 34.04 25.17 13.38
C PRO A 105 34.40 24.51 12.04
N PHE A 106 34.31 25.24 10.93
CA PHE A 106 34.74 24.79 9.61
C PHE A 106 36.02 25.53 9.20
N GLU A 107 36.92 25.78 10.16
CA GLU A 107 38.21 26.42 9.91
C GLU A 107 39.16 25.52 9.10
N SER A 108 38.99 24.20 9.23
CA SER A 108 39.58 23.19 8.35
C SER A 108 38.77 21.90 8.41
N THR A 109 38.74 21.17 7.29
CA THR A 109 38.15 19.83 7.21
C THR A 109 38.84 18.86 8.16
N ALA A 110 40.17 18.91 8.23
CA ALA A 110 40.93 18.05 9.13
C ALA A 110 40.58 18.27 10.61
N ALA A 111 40.47 19.54 11.04
CA ALA A 111 40.11 19.85 12.42
C ALA A 111 38.66 19.44 12.74
N TYR A 112 37.72 19.69 11.81
CA TYR A 112 36.33 19.26 11.95
C TYR A 112 36.23 17.75 12.21
N TYR A 113 36.82 16.92 11.35
CA TYR A 113 36.75 15.47 11.48
C TYR A 113 37.54 14.93 12.67
N ARG A 114 38.68 15.55 13.01
CA ARG A 114 39.42 15.18 14.22
C ARG A 114 38.58 15.41 15.48
N ARG A 115 37.77 16.48 15.52
CA ARG A 115 36.82 16.73 16.62
C ARG A 115 35.66 15.75 16.60
N ALA A 116 35.00 15.58 15.44
CA ALA A 116 33.81 14.74 15.29
C ALA A 116 34.10 13.28 15.69
N SER A 117 35.26 12.76 15.27
CA SER A 117 35.72 11.38 15.50
C SER A 117 36.42 11.14 16.84
N PHE A 118 36.52 12.17 17.70
CA PHE A 118 37.31 12.12 18.93
C PHE A 118 38.78 11.71 18.72
N GLY A 119 39.31 12.02 17.54
CA GLY A 119 40.66 11.69 17.13
C GLY A 119 40.83 10.30 16.52
N ALA A 120 39.75 9.54 16.29
CA ALA A 120 39.80 8.27 15.59
C ALA A 120 40.15 8.41 14.10
N LEU A 121 39.81 9.55 13.49
CA LEU A 121 40.17 9.91 12.12
C LEU A 121 41.10 11.13 12.11
N GLY A 122 42.29 10.96 11.55
CA GLY A 122 43.20 12.04 11.19
C GLY A 122 43.18 12.24 9.68
N LEU A 123 42.96 13.47 9.23
CA LEU A 123 43.05 13.81 7.81
C LEU A 123 44.27 14.68 7.56
N ASP A 124 45.06 14.29 6.57
CA ASP A 124 46.12 15.11 5.95
C ASP A 124 45.95 15.03 4.43
N GLY A 125 46.70 15.80 3.68
CA GLY A 125 46.61 15.75 2.23
C GLY A 125 47.56 16.67 1.49
N ASP A 126 47.55 16.52 0.18
CA ASP A 126 48.31 17.35 -0.73
C ASP A 126 47.38 18.10 -1.68
N VAL A 127 47.72 19.36 -1.92
CA VAL A 127 47.00 20.22 -2.85
C VAL A 127 47.83 20.36 -4.11
N PHE A 128 47.23 20.06 -5.25
CA PHE A 128 47.84 20.24 -6.56
C PHE A 128 47.03 21.23 -7.38
N HIS A 129 47.71 22.05 -8.18
CA HIS A 129 47.06 22.90 -9.17
C HIS A 129 47.31 22.35 -10.56
N PHE A 130 46.21 22.04 -11.26
CA PHE A 130 46.24 21.57 -12.64
C PHE A 130 45.49 22.56 -13.54
N VAL A 131 46.09 22.88 -14.69
CA VAL A 131 45.47 23.68 -15.73
C VAL A 131 45.00 22.75 -16.84
N ALA A 132 43.70 22.44 -16.83
CA ALA A 132 43.06 21.65 -17.87
C ALA A 132 43.00 22.42 -19.20
N LYS A 133 42.69 21.70 -20.28
CA LYS A 133 42.27 22.29 -21.56
C LYS A 133 41.08 23.23 -21.37
N SER A 134 40.67 23.94 -22.42
CA SER A 134 39.46 24.78 -22.37
C SER A 134 38.27 23.97 -21.86
N ALA A 135 37.39 24.55 -21.04
CA ALA A 135 36.23 23.83 -20.49
C ALA A 135 35.36 23.19 -21.59
N SER A 136 35.31 23.85 -22.75
CA SER A 136 34.66 23.36 -23.98
C SER A 136 35.22 22.05 -24.53
N SER A 137 36.48 21.70 -24.24
CA SER A 137 37.11 20.45 -24.68
C SER A 137 36.47 19.20 -24.06
N TYR A 138 35.67 19.37 -23.00
CA TYR A 138 35.01 18.27 -22.30
C TYR A 138 33.56 18.04 -22.76
N ARG A 139 33.04 18.84 -23.71
CA ARG A 139 31.64 18.79 -24.20
C ARG A 139 31.19 17.44 -24.74
N GLU A 140 32.07 16.77 -25.47
CA GLU A 140 31.74 15.50 -26.16
C GLU A 140 31.78 14.30 -25.20
N ASN A 141 32.24 14.48 -23.96
CA ASN A 141 32.45 13.40 -23.00
C ASN A 141 31.21 13.13 -22.11
N ASN A 142 30.15 13.95 -22.19
CA ASN A 142 28.92 13.79 -21.40
C ASN A 142 29.23 13.49 -19.91
N GLY A 143 28.64 12.43 -19.33
CA GLY A 143 28.88 12.02 -17.95
C GLY A 143 30.33 11.61 -17.63
N LEU A 144 31.17 11.33 -18.64
CA LEU A 144 32.58 10.96 -18.47
C LEU A 144 33.53 12.17 -18.34
N ALA A 145 33.01 13.40 -18.39
CA ALA A 145 33.84 14.60 -18.38
C ALA A 145 34.78 14.65 -17.15
N TYR A 146 34.29 14.29 -15.97
CA TYR A 146 35.09 14.23 -14.74
C TYR A 146 36.16 13.14 -14.77
N ASN A 147 35.85 11.94 -15.27
CA ASN A 147 36.84 10.88 -15.47
C ASN A 147 38.01 11.37 -16.34
N LYS A 148 37.70 12.09 -17.45
CA LYS A 148 38.73 12.64 -18.32
C LYS A 148 39.56 13.73 -17.67
N LEU A 149 38.96 14.57 -16.84
CA LEU A 149 39.70 15.55 -16.04
C LEU A 149 40.67 14.86 -15.07
N ILE A 150 40.20 13.82 -14.37
CA ILE A 150 41.04 13.05 -13.44
C ILE A 150 42.18 12.37 -14.19
N GLU A 151 41.89 11.68 -15.29
CA GLU A 151 42.91 11.01 -16.12
C GLU A 151 43.98 12.01 -16.62
N GLU A 152 43.57 13.19 -17.11
CA GLU A 152 44.51 14.23 -17.57
C GLU A 152 45.34 14.82 -16.43
N ALA A 153 44.72 15.09 -15.28
CA ALA A 153 45.42 15.62 -14.10
C ALA A 153 46.42 14.60 -13.55
N PHE A 154 46.02 13.34 -13.42
CA PHE A 154 46.88 12.28 -12.88
C PHE A 154 48.04 11.99 -13.83
N ALA A 155 47.80 11.90 -15.14
CA ALA A 155 48.87 11.75 -16.12
C ALA A 155 49.87 12.92 -16.09
N ALA A 156 49.45 14.14 -15.75
CA ALA A 156 50.35 15.28 -15.60
C ALA A 156 51.16 15.26 -14.29
N LEU A 157 50.69 14.53 -13.27
CA LEU A 157 51.31 14.42 -11.96
C LEU A 157 52.15 13.14 -11.79
N ASP A 158 51.90 12.11 -12.59
CA ASP A 158 52.48 10.74 -12.53
C ASP A 158 54.01 10.69 -12.43
N ASP A 159 54.72 11.58 -13.14
CA ASP A 159 56.20 11.63 -13.07
C ASP A 159 56.73 12.18 -11.72
N THR A 160 55.86 12.76 -10.88
CA THR A 160 56.25 13.53 -9.68
C THR A 160 55.52 13.15 -8.40
N VAL A 161 54.38 12.48 -8.51
CA VAL A 161 53.53 12.08 -7.39
C VAL A 161 53.44 10.56 -7.40
N ASP A 162 53.77 9.94 -6.27
CA ASP A 162 53.52 8.51 -6.04
C ASP A 162 52.12 8.35 -5.45
N PHE A 163 51.19 7.86 -6.26
CA PHE A 163 49.79 7.75 -5.88
C PHE A 163 49.54 6.65 -4.84
N SER A 164 50.46 5.69 -4.67
CA SER A 164 50.32 4.62 -3.67
C SER A 164 50.27 5.14 -2.23
N GLY A 165 50.72 6.37 -1.99
CA GLY A 165 50.67 7.03 -0.68
C GLY A 165 49.28 7.56 -0.27
N TYR A 166 48.26 7.40 -1.10
CA TYR A 166 46.87 7.81 -0.86
C TYR A 166 45.90 6.62 -0.73
N ASP A 167 46.43 5.44 -0.41
CA ASP A 167 45.71 4.21 -0.07
C ASP A 167 46.17 3.79 1.34
N SER A 168 45.52 4.36 2.37
CA SER A 168 46.00 4.29 3.75
C SER A 168 45.63 2.96 4.42
N ASP A 169 44.61 2.26 3.92
CA ASP A 169 44.17 0.96 4.44
C ASP A 169 44.58 -0.24 3.57
N GLY A 170 45.14 0.01 2.38
CA GLY A 170 45.71 -0.99 1.49
C GLY A 170 44.66 -1.75 0.67
N ASP A 171 43.48 -1.16 0.45
CA ASP A 171 42.40 -1.77 -0.32
C ASP A 171 42.57 -1.61 -1.85
N GLY A 172 43.57 -0.83 -2.28
CA GLY A 172 43.90 -0.55 -3.68
C GLY A 172 43.11 0.62 -4.28
N LEU A 173 42.38 1.36 -3.46
CA LEU A 173 41.64 2.56 -3.83
C LEU A 173 42.34 3.82 -3.30
N ILE A 174 42.11 4.94 -3.98
CA ILE A 174 42.50 6.24 -3.46
C ILE A 174 41.46 6.64 -2.40
N ASP A 175 41.90 6.80 -1.16
CA ASP A 175 41.06 7.04 0.02
C ASP A 175 40.14 8.26 -0.18
N GLY A 176 40.66 9.33 -0.80
CA GLY A 176 39.87 10.51 -1.11
C GLY A 176 40.47 11.38 -2.21
N LEU A 177 39.59 11.82 -3.12
CA LEU A 177 39.92 12.68 -4.24
C LEU A 177 38.91 13.83 -4.35
N VAL A 178 39.35 15.05 -4.05
CA VAL A 178 38.54 16.26 -4.18
C VAL A 178 38.90 17.02 -5.44
N LEU A 179 37.89 17.35 -6.26
CA LEU A 179 38.01 18.20 -7.43
C LEU A 179 37.39 19.56 -7.12
N SER A 180 38.23 20.57 -6.86
CA SER A 180 37.79 21.96 -6.69
C SER A 180 37.89 22.70 -8.02
N LEU A 181 36.75 23.16 -8.53
CA LEU A 181 36.60 23.74 -9.86
C LEU A 181 36.16 25.20 -9.77
N PRO A 182 36.48 26.07 -10.74
CA PRO A 182 36.01 27.44 -10.78
C PRO A 182 34.50 27.54 -10.97
N ALA A 183 33.89 28.59 -10.43
CA ALA A 183 32.46 28.85 -10.57
C ALA A 183 32.15 29.23 -12.02
N PHE A 184 31.03 28.71 -12.55
CA PHE A 184 30.57 29.01 -13.90
C PHE A 184 29.31 29.90 -13.83
N ASP A 185 29.38 31.07 -14.46
CA ASP A 185 28.21 31.94 -14.66
C ASP A 185 27.33 31.29 -15.75
N ASP A 186 26.35 30.48 -15.34
CA ASP A 186 25.36 29.84 -16.21
C ASP A 186 25.93 29.06 -17.44
N ILE A 187 26.25 27.78 -17.25
CA ILE A 187 26.14 26.81 -18.36
C ILE A 187 24.67 26.36 -18.45
N ALA A 188 23.77 27.32 -18.62
CA ALA A 188 22.37 27.06 -18.86
C ALA A 188 22.17 26.58 -20.31
N THR A 189 22.03 25.26 -20.45
CA THR A 189 20.92 24.62 -21.21
C THR A 189 20.69 25.00 -22.68
N GLN A 190 21.70 25.46 -23.41
CA GLN A 190 21.68 25.43 -24.88
C GLN A 190 22.98 24.81 -25.42
N ASN A 191 22.91 23.57 -25.90
CA ASN A 191 23.97 22.80 -26.60
C ASN A 191 24.96 21.96 -25.75
N GLY A 192 24.47 21.08 -24.86
CA GLY A 192 25.29 20.02 -24.25
C GLY A 192 26.25 20.55 -23.17
N VAL A 193 25.98 20.19 -21.93
CA VAL A 193 26.79 20.61 -20.77
C VAL A 193 28.18 19.95 -20.86
N CYS A 194 29.26 20.72 -20.75
CA CYS A 194 30.63 20.18 -20.77
C CYS A 194 31.02 19.54 -19.43
N ILE A 195 30.69 20.23 -18.34
CA ILE A 195 30.95 19.87 -16.96
C ILE A 195 29.77 20.45 -16.16
N PRO A 196 28.87 19.62 -15.60
CA PRO A 196 27.71 20.11 -14.86
C PRO A 196 28.13 20.84 -13.59
N PRO A 197 27.81 22.14 -13.41
CA PRO A 197 28.21 22.90 -12.22
C PRO A 197 27.34 22.51 -11.02
N ALA A 198 27.65 21.37 -10.42
CA ALA A 198 26.97 20.85 -9.23
C ALA A 198 27.99 20.26 -8.26
N THR A 199 27.79 20.52 -6.97
CA THR A 199 28.57 19.97 -5.87
C THR A 199 27.91 18.68 -5.40
N TYR A 200 28.59 17.54 -5.55
CA TYR A 200 28.09 16.22 -5.15
C TYR A 200 29.23 15.19 -5.18
N THR A 201 29.01 14.06 -4.50
CA THR A 201 29.91 12.90 -4.53
C THR A 201 29.43 11.93 -5.61
N THR A 202 30.36 11.35 -6.37
CA THR A 202 30.02 10.37 -7.41
C THR A 202 31.14 9.37 -7.65
N SER A 203 30.80 8.29 -8.35
CA SER A 203 31.71 7.20 -8.66
C SER A 203 32.24 7.28 -10.09
N TYR A 204 33.44 6.75 -10.29
CA TYR A 204 34.09 6.63 -11.58
C TYR A 204 33.26 5.79 -12.53
N ILE A 205 32.78 6.43 -13.60
CA ILE A 205 31.94 5.75 -14.58
C ILE A 205 32.81 4.78 -15.40
N LEU A 206 32.56 3.48 -15.25
CA LEU A 206 33.28 2.46 -16.00
C LEU A 206 32.85 2.44 -17.49
N PRO A 207 33.80 2.43 -18.43
CA PRO A 207 33.47 2.10 -19.81
C PRO A 207 33.04 0.62 -19.91
N PRO A 208 32.17 0.25 -20.86
CA PRO A 208 31.68 -1.14 -20.99
C PRO A 208 32.82 -2.16 -21.10
N GLY A 209 32.92 -3.07 -20.13
CA GLY A 209 33.96 -4.10 -20.07
C GLY A 209 35.35 -3.61 -19.67
N GLY A 210 35.49 -2.36 -19.20
CA GLY A 210 36.75 -1.80 -18.71
C GLY A 210 36.97 -2.04 -17.22
N ASN A 211 38.23 -2.00 -16.80
CA ASN A 211 38.63 -1.86 -15.40
C ASN A 211 38.84 -0.38 -15.08
N LEU A 212 38.72 -0.01 -13.80
CA LEU A 212 39.19 1.29 -13.33
C LEU A 212 40.68 1.48 -13.71
N PRO A 213 41.06 2.66 -14.24
CA PRO A 213 42.46 2.96 -14.48
C PRO A 213 43.22 3.02 -13.14
N SER A 214 44.52 2.72 -13.20
CA SER A 214 45.37 2.63 -12.02
C SER A 214 46.65 3.41 -12.23
N TRP A 215 47.08 4.09 -11.16
CA TRP A 215 48.32 4.81 -11.04
C TRP A 215 49.02 4.30 -9.78
N ASP A 216 50.28 3.90 -9.91
CA ASP A 216 51.08 3.31 -8.82
C ASP A 216 50.39 2.17 -8.03
N GLY A 217 49.52 1.42 -8.70
CA GLY A 217 48.81 0.28 -8.09
C GLY A 217 47.49 0.62 -7.40
N VAL A 218 47.14 1.90 -7.27
CA VAL A 218 45.88 2.38 -6.67
C VAL A 218 44.93 2.95 -7.71
N ARG A 219 43.66 3.16 -7.35
CA ARG A 219 42.59 3.55 -8.29
C ARG A 219 41.63 4.57 -7.70
N PRO A 220 41.23 5.62 -8.45
CA PRO A 220 40.10 6.43 -8.05
C PRO A 220 38.79 5.66 -8.27
N GLN A 221 37.98 5.51 -7.21
CA GLN A 221 36.61 5.00 -7.32
C GLN A 221 35.59 6.10 -7.06
N THR A 222 35.65 6.74 -5.90
CA THR A 222 34.76 7.85 -5.53
C THR A 222 35.53 9.16 -5.58
N TYR A 223 34.91 10.21 -6.10
CA TYR A 223 35.49 11.55 -6.09
C TYR A 223 34.44 12.62 -5.76
N LEU A 224 34.92 13.67 -5.12
CA LEU A 224 34.13 14.74 -4.53
C LEU A 224 34.22 15.95 -5.45
N ILE A 225 33.11 16.30 -6.11
CA ILE A 225 33.07 17.47 -6.99
C ILE A 225 32.65 18.67 -6.14
N ASN A 226 33.51 19.69 -6.07
CA ASN A 226 33.26 20.87 -5.26
C ASN A 226 33.37 22.16 -6.08
N PHE A 227 32.27 22.91 -6.14
CA PHE A 227 32.22 24.24 -6.75
C PHE A 227 32.31 25.39 -5.75
N ALA A 228 32.32 25.12 -4.44
CA ALA A 228 32.65 26.12 -3.44
C ALA A 228 34.09 26.59 -3.69
N GLN A 229 34.23 27.83 -4.16
CA GLN A 229 35.52 28.39 -4.56
C GLN A 229 36.49 28.38 -3.37
N PRO A 230 37.79 28.15 -3.58
CA PRO A 230 38.80 28.26 -2.53
C PRO A 230 39.10 29.73 -2.21
N SER A 231 38.08 30.52 -1.88
CA SER A 231 38.19 31.95 -1.55
C SER A 231 38.99 32.15 -0.26
N ASN A 232 39.82 33.20 -0.23
CA ASN A 232 40.65 33.56 0.90
C ASN A 232 39.91 34.41 1.96
N THR A 233 38.60 34.61 1.80
CA THR A 233 37.73 35.25 2.80
C THR A 233 37.32 34.25 3.90
N ASP A 234 36.93 34.75 5.08
CA ASP A 234 36.51 33.87 6.18
C ASP A 234 35.23 33.07 5.83
N GLU A 235 34.25 33.72 5.20
CA GLU A 235 33.03 33.08 4.69
C GLU A 235 33.34 32.08 3.56
N GLY A 236 34.23 32.43 2.64
CA GLY A 236 34.66 31.55 1.56
C GLY A 236 35.37 30.28 2.05
N ARG A 237 36.28 30.41 3.03
CA ARG A 237 36.92 29.25 3.68
C ARG A 237 35.92 28.38 4.42
N ARG A 238 34.98 29.00 5.14
CA ARG A 238 33.92 28.27 5.84
C ARG A 238 33.08 27.47 4.85
N SER A 239 32.61 28.12 3.78
CA SER A 239 31.81 27.47 2.72
C SER A 239 32.55 26.34 2.04
N LEU A 240 33.83 26.54 1.68
CA LEU A 240 34.69 25.48 1.15
C LEU A 240 34.71 24.26 2.07
N ASN A 241 35.04 24.46 3.33
CA ASN A 241 35.22 23.38 4.28
C ASN A 241 33.89 22.71 4.66
N GLN A 242 32.78 23.46 4.75
CA GLN A 242 31.43 22.89 4.93
C GLN A 242 31.10 21.91 3.81
N SER A 243 31.26 22.33 2.56
CA SER A 243 31.00 21.47 1.40
C SER A 243 31.94 20.27 1.37
N VAL A 244 33.24 20.46 1.61
CA VAL A 244 34.21 19.35 1.62
C VAL A 244 33.92 18.36 2.76
N CYS A 245 33.52 18.84 3.95
CA CYS A 245 33.13 17.96 5.05
C CYS A 245 31.90 17.14 4.69
N HIS A 246 30.84 17.76 4.18
CA HIS A 246 29.64 17.03 3.78
C HIS A 246 29.95 15.97 2.70
N LEU A 247 30.69 16.34 1.65
CA LEU A 247 31.06 15.42 0.58
C LEU A 247 31.93 14.24 1.05
N LEU A 248 32.84 14.47 2.00
CA LEU A 248 33.63 13.41 2.63
C LEU A 248 32.77 12.48 3.49
N GLY A 249 31.65 12.97 4.03
CA GLY A 249 30.66 12.11 4.70
C GLY A 249 30.17 10.98 3.78
N HIS A 250 29.95 11.28 2.49
CA HIS A 250 29.59 10.25 1.51
C HIS A 250 30.72 9.29 1.18
N SER A 251 31.97 9.76 1.04
CA SER A 251 33.09 8.86 0.76
C SER A 251 33.42 7.96 1.96
N LEU A 252 33.07 8.40 3.17
CA LEU A 252 33.07 7.62 4.40
C LEU A 252 31.89 6.63 4.49
N GLY A 253 30.89 6.69 3.60
CA GLY A 253 29.76 5.76 3.54
C GLY A 253 28.43 6.25 4.14
N LEU A 254 28.32 7.53 4.52
CA LEU A 254 27.07 8.12 5.01
C LEU A 254 26.20 8.64 3.84
N PRO A 255 24.87 8.40 3.86
CA PRO A 255 23.97 8.99 2.88
C PRO A 255 23.59 10.43 3.26
N ASP A 256 22.96 11.13 2.33
CA ASP A 256 22.20 12.33 2.66
C ASP A 256 21.02 12.02 3.58
N TYR A 257 20.79 12.88 4.56
CA TYR A 257 19.61 12.86 5.42
C TYR A 257 18.55 13.88 5.02
N CYS A 258 18.81 14.69 3.98
CA CYS A 258 17.90 15.69 3.44
C CYS A 258 16.80 15.08 2.56
N ASN A 259 15.69 15.79 2.36
CA ASN A 259 14.60 15.33 1.53
C ASN A 259 14.92 15.51 0.04
N ALA A 260 14.79 14.46 -0.76
CA ALA A 260 15.02 14.53 -2.21
C ALA A 260 13.87 15.23 -2.98
N SER A 261 12.74 15.53 -2.33
CA SER A 261 11.52 16.02 -2.98
C SER A 261 11.40 17.55 -3.06
N GLY A 262 12.18 18.17 -3.95
CA GLY A 262 11.91 19.52 -4.46
C GLY A 262 12.24 20.70 -3.51
N ALA A 263 12.32 21.89 -4.10
CA ALA A 263 13.03 23.05 -3.55
C ALA A 263 12.40 23.78 -2.34
N ASP A 264 11.21 23.36 -1.87
CA ASP A 264 10.46 24.10 -0.84
C ASP A 264 10.49 23.44 0.56
N ASP A 265 10.97 22.20 0.70
CA ASP A 265 11.08 21.46 1.97
C ASP A 265 12.20 20.40 1.89
N SER A 266 13.42 20.85 1.58
CA SER A 266 14.58 19.98 1.39
C SER A 266 15.20 19.49 2.70
N GLU A 267 14.87 20.09 3.85
CA GLU A 267 15.40 19.71 5.15
C GLU A 267 14.79 18.38 5.61
N GLY A 268 15.63 17.43 6.01
CA GLY A 268 15.18 16.14 6.47
C GLY A 268 14.90 16.04 7.97
N LEU A 269 15.54 16.89 8.76
CA LEU A 269 15.46 17.01 10.21
C LEU A 269 15.21 18.48 10.54
N LYS A 270 14.04 18.83 11.07
CA LYS A 270 13.56 20.22 11.13
C LYS A 270 13.85 20.89 12.47
N GLY A 271 14.09 22.20 12.41
CA GLY A 271 14.25 23.08 13.58
C GLY A 271 15.61 22.96 14.29
N ASP A 272 15.79 23.65 15.41
CA ASP A 272 17.08 23.77 16.11
C ASP A 272 17.75 22.43 16.47
N ALA A 273 16.96 21.37 16.69
CA ALA A 273 17.44 20.03 16.99
C ALA A 273 17.80 19.21 15.73
N GLY A 274 17.50 19.71 14.54
CA GLY A 274 17.69 19.05 13.26
C GLY A 274 19.12 19.12 12.72
N HIS A 275 19.89 20.15 13.08
CA HIS A 275 21.22 20.38 12.51
C HIS A 275 22.14 19.15 12.55
N GLU A 276 22.56 18.73 11.35
CA GLU A 276 23.43 17.58 11.08
C GLU A 276 24.18 17.84 9.76
N LEU A 277 25.48 17.48 9.69
CA LEU A 277 26.32 17.75 8.53
C LEU A 277 25.78 17.18 7.21
N MET A 278 25.22 15.98 7.24
CA MET A 278 24.65 15.23 6.13
C MET A 278 23.21 15.64 5.80
N ASP A 279 22.64 16.59 6.53
CA ASP A 279 21.34 17.20 6.22
C ASP A 279 21.53 18.65 5.73
N ASP A 280 22.05 19.51 6.62
CA ASP A 280 22.10 20.97 6.44
C ASP A 280 23.49 21.51 6.06
N MET A 281 24.50 20.64 5.94
CA MET A 281 25.92 21.03 5.83
C MET A 281 26.39 21.94 6.99
N THR A 282 25.79 21.78 8.16
CA THR A 282 26.15 22.52 9.38
C THR A 282 26.07 21.62 10.61
N GLY A 283 26.70 22.05 11.71
CA GLY A 283 26.76 21.27 12.95
C GLY A 283 27.71 20.07 12.89
N ASP A 284 27.70 19.30 13.96
CA ASP A 284 28.44 18.04 14.10
C ASP A 284 27.69 16.85 13.48
N LEU A 285 28.41 15.76 13.26
CA LEU A 285 27.78 14.48 12.93
C LEU A 285 26.99 13.94 14.12
N SER A 286 25.80 13.39 13.85
CA SER A 286 24.91 12.82 14.87
C SER A 286 25.49 11.57 15.53
N ALA A 287 24.95 11.20 16.70
CA ALA A 287 25.26 9.92 17.33
C ALA A 287 25.10 8.72 16.38
N PHE A 288 24.10 8.75 15.49
CA PHE A 288 23.90 7.73 14.47
C PHE A 288 25.11 7.65 13.53
N SER A 289 25.48 8.77 12.91
CA SER A 289 26.61 8.87 11.99
C SER A 289 27.92 8.40 12.65
N LYS A 290 28.20 8.86 13.88
CA LYS A 290 29.41 8.47 14.63
C LYS A 290 29.42 6.99 15.01
N LEU A 291 28.26 6.40 15.28
CA LEU A 291 28.12 4.98 15.58
C LEU A 291 28.39 4.11 14.35
N ILE A 292 27.83 4.49 13.20
CA ILE A 292 28.05 3.80 11.92
C ILE A 292 29.53 3.83 11.53
N LEU A 293 30.17 4.99 11.67
CA LEU A 293 31.59 5.19 11.35
C LEU A 293 32.56 4.52 12.36
N GLY A 294 32.06 3.98 13.47
CA GLY A 294 32.88 3.32 14.48
C GLY A 294 33.67 4.28 15.37
N TRP A 295 33.20 5.52 15.53
CA TRP A 295 33.87 6.53 16.37
C TRP A 295 33.43 6.49 17.83
N LEU A 296 32.34 5.76 18.14
CA LEU A 296 31.85 5.55 19.50
C LEU A 296 32.32 4.18 20.02
N PRO A 297 33.28 4.10 20.95
CA PRO A 297 33.58 2.86 21.64
C PRO A 297 32.38 2.40 22.48
N ASP A 298 32.22 1.09 22.68
CA ASP A 298 31.13 0.48 23.48
C ASP A 298 30.90 1.15 24.84
N SER A 299 31.97 1.60 25.49
CA SER A 299 31.91 2.32 26.76
C SER A 299 31.14 3.65 26.72
N GLN A 300 30.87 4.19 25.53
CA GLN A 300 30.11 5.41 25.26
C GLN A 300 28.71 5.14 24.71
N VAL A 301 28.39 3.88 24.38
CA VAL A 301 27.05 3.48 23.94
C VAL A 301 26.31 2.88 25.13
N ARG A 302 25.19 3.48 25.52
CA ARG A 302 24.27 2.91 26.50
C ARG A 302 23.20 2.14 25.74
N ILE A 303 22.87 0.94 26.19
CA ILE A 303 21.80 0.13 25.60
C ILE A 303 20.67 0.04 26.62
N PHE A 304 19.45 0.32 26.19
CA PHE A 304 18.26 0.10 27.01
C PHE A 304 17.95 -1.41 27.11
N ASP A 305 17.82 -1.93 28.32
CA ASP A 305 17.43 -3.32 28.55
C ASP A 305 15.92 -3.47 28.47
N ALA A 306 15.40 -3.86 27.30
CA ALA A 306 13.97 -4.08 27.08
C ALA A 306 13.39 -5.32 27.82
N SER A 307 14.22 -6.13 28.48
CA SER A 307 13.76 -7.29 29.25
C SER A 307 13.20 -6.92 30.62
N SER A 308 13.49 -5.71 31.12
CA SER A 308 13.03 -5.20 32.41
C SER A 308 11.95 -4.12 32.24
N THR A 309 10.94 -4.15 33.11
CA THR A 309 9.95 -3.06 33.28
C THR A 309 10.36 -2.06 34.37
N GLU A 310 11.49 -2.29 35.06
CA GLU A 310 12.06 -1.31 35.98
C GLU A 310 12.60 -0.10 35.20
N ALA A 311 12.42 1.09 35.77
CA ALA A 311 12.94 2.32 35.19
C ALA A 311 14.48 2.32 35.20
N GLN A 312 15.08 2.64 34.04
CA GLN A 312 16.52 2.68 33.83
C GLN A 312 16.98 4.13 33.68
N ASN A 313 18.00 4.53 34.45
CA ASN A 313 18.55 5.87 34.43
C ASN A 313 19.82 5.92 33.57
N PHE A 314 19.92 6.94 32.73
CA PHE A 314 21.06 7.16 31.84
C PHE A 314 21.58 8.59 31.99
N SER A 315 22.91 8.72 31.95
CA SER A 315 23.63 9.99 31.93
C SER A 315 24.40 10.09 30.62
N LEU A 316 24.06 11.07 29.79
CA LEU A 316 24.63 11.29 28.46
C LEU A 316 25.56 12.50 28.46
N SER A 317 26.83 12.29 28.15
CA SER A 317 27.78 13.38 27.89
C SER A 317 27.56 13.97 26.49
N PRO A 318 27.81 15.28 26.27
CA PRO A 318 27.57 15.93 24.99
C PRO A 318 28.26 15.20 23.83
N MET A 319 27.52 14.84 22.78
CA MET A 319 28.02 14.06 21.65
C MET A 319 29.12 14.77 20.86
N ASN A 320 29.16 16.10 20.91
CA ASN A 320 30.18 16.91 20.25
C ASN A 320 31.44 17.12 21.12
N GLU A 321 31.52 16.58 22.33
CA GLU A 321 32.64 16.70 23.26
C GLU A 321 33.40 15.37 23.44
N PRO A 322 34.71 15.36 23.75
CA PRO A 322 35.43 14.12 24.01
C PRO A 322 34.79 13.34 25.16
N GLY A 323 34.46 12.07 24.93
CA GLY A 323 33.69 11.28 25.89
C GLY A 323 32.18 11.33 25.69
N GLY A 324 31.70 11.96 24.62
CA GLY A 324 30.30 11.98 24.22
C GLY A 324 29.69 10.58 24.18
N SER A 325 28.41 10.48 24.49
CA SER A 325 27.73 9.19 24.67
C SER A 325 26.28 9.25 24.23
N CYS A 326 25.73 8.12 23.78
CA CYS A 326 24.33 8.01 23.37
C CYS A 326 23.61 6.88 24.12
N LEU A 327 22.29 6.88 24.03
CA LEU A 327 21.43 5.75 24.39
C LEU A 327 20.83 5.16 23.11
N VAL A 328 20.94 3.85 22.91
CA VAL A 328 20.29 3.10 21.84
C VAL A 328 19.19 2.21 22.42
N ILE A 329 18.01 2.24 21.78
CA ILE A 329 16.84 1.45 22.13
C ILE A 329 16.39 0.69 20.88
N TYR A 330 16.63 -0.62 20.85
CA TYR A 330 16.33 -1.46 19.69
C TYR A 330 14.84 -1.79 19.54
N ASN A 331 14.39 -1.93 18.29
CA ASN A 331 13.12 -2.56 17.96
C ASN A 331 13.24 -4.08 18.22
N ASN A 332 12.62 -4.57 19.30
CA ASN A 332 12.72 -5.94 19.80
C ASN A 332 14.13 -6.36 20.29
N ALA A 333 14.18 -7.06 21.43
CA ALA A 333 15.40 -7.47 22.13
C ALA A 333 16.35 -8.44 21.36
N LEU A 334 16.09 -8.71 20.08
CA LEU A 334 16.76 -9.74 19.26
C LEU A 334 17.55 -9.18 18.06
N GLN A 335 17.46 -7.88 17.75
CA GLN A 335 18.23 -7.26 16.67
C GLN A 335 19.19 -6.20 17.23
N ASN A 336 20.29 -6.67 17.84
CA ASN A 336 21.35 -5.79 18.33
C ASN A 336 22.37 -5.49 17.22
N SER A 337 21.95 -4.77 16.18
CA SER A 337 22.82 -4.34 15.07
C SER A 337 22.65 -2.84 14.83
N TYR A 338 23.75 -2.11 14.60
CA TYR A 338 23.65 -0.70 14.19
C TYR A 338 23.12 -0.54 12.75
N LEU A 339 22.98 -1.64 12.00
CA LEU A 339 22.35 -1.71 10.68
C LEU A 339 20.93 -2.28 10.76
N SER A 340 20.16 -1.86 11.77
CA SER A 340 18.76 -2.23 11.96
C SER A 340 17.93 -1.01 12.34
N GLU A 341 16.69 -1.25 12.78
CA GLU A 341 15.82 -0.21 13.31
C GLU A 341 16.02 -0.01 14.81
N TYR A 342 16.12 1.24 15.25
CA TYR A 342 16.22 1.60 16.67
C TYR A 342 15.91 3.09 16.88
N LEU A 343 15.68 3.46 18.14
CA LEU A 343 15.74 4.85 18.58
C LEU A 343 17.12 5.14 19.15
N ILE A 344 17.65 6.33 18.90
CA ILE A 344 18.89 6.79 19.50
C ILE A 344 18.70 8.17 20.14
N CYS A 345 19.06 8.28 21.41
CA CYS A 345 19.03 9.53 22.16
C CYS A 345 20.45 10.08 22.30
N GLU A 346 20.60 11.38 22.08
CA GLU A 346 21.86 12.08 22.30
C GLU A 346 21.65 13.43 22.95
N TYR A 347 22.69 13.89 23.65
CA TYR A 347 22.75 15.24 24.19
C TYR A 347 23.75 16.04 23.36
N ILE A 348 23.36 17.22 22.86
CA ILE A 348 24.27 18.09 22.10
C ILE A 348 24.30 19.49 22.69
N THR A 349 25.46 20.16 22.60
CA THR A 349 25.68 21.52 23.12
C THR A 349 26.16 22.45 22.00
N PRO A 350 25.96 23.77 22.10
CA PRO A 350 26.40 24.74 21.09
C PRO A 350 27.90 25.04 21.24
N THR A 351 28.71 23.97 21.25
CA THR A 351 30.16 24.02 21.41
C THR A 351 30.81 23.20 20.31
N ARG A 352 32.09 23.47 20.05
CA ARG A 352 32.86 22.76 19.03
C ARG A 352 32.17 22.78 17.66
N ASN A 353 31.95 21.62 17.04
CA ASN A 353 31.31 21.53 15.72
C ASN A 353 29.87 22.07 15.69
N ASN A 354 29.23 22.24 16.85
CA ASN A 354 27.89 22.82 16.98
C ASN A 354 27.90 24.30 17.37
N LYS A 355 29.07 24.97 17.44
CA LYS A 355 29.22 26.31 18.02
C LYS A 355 28.26 27.38 17.44
N ASP A 356 27.95 27.29 16.15
CA ASP A 356 27.07 28.23 15.46
C ASP A 356 25.83 27.54 14.86
N ALA A 357 25.57 26.29 15.23
CA ALA A 357 24.43 25.54 14.70
C ALA A 357 23.13 26.02 15.36
N PHE A 358 23.14 26.19 16.68
CA PHE A 358 21.96 26.59 17.46
C PHE A 358 22.39 27.36 18.72
N GLU A 359 21.48 28.12 19.32
CA GLU A 359 21.81 28.93 20.50
C GLU A 359 21.85 28.11 21.80
N ASN A 360 20.90 27.17 21.95
CA ASN A 360 20.73 26.36 23.14
C ASN A 360 20.77 24.90 22.74
N GLY A 361 21.64 24.12 23.38
CA GLY A 361 21.69 22.67 23.18
C GLY A 361 20.72 21.93 24.09
N GLY A 362 20.42 20.68 23.75
CA GLY A 362 19.52 19.84 24.52
C GLY A 362 19.55 18.38 24.08
N ILE A 363 18.60 17.61 24.56
CA ILE A 363 18.47 16.20 24.22
C ILE A 363 17.63 16.09 22.96
N ARG A 364 18.08 15.32 21.98
CA ARG A 364 17.26 14.92 20.84
C ARG A 364 17.16 13.40 20.75
N VAL A 365 16.05 12.93 20.20
CA VAL A 365 15.82 11.51 19.93
C VAL A 365 15.59 11.36 18.44
N MET A 366 16.30 10.43 17.83
CA MET A 366 16.14 10.12 16.41
C MET A 366 15.64 8.68 16.25
N HIS A 367 14.71 8.50 15.31
CA HIS A 367 14.29 7.19 14.83
C HIS A 367 15.16 6.81 13.65
N VAL A 368 15.87 5.69 13.79
CA VAL A 368 16.80 5.14 12.80
C VAL A 368 16.15 3.93 12.14
N GLN A 369 16.26 3.86 10.82
CA GLN A 369 15.96 2.69 10.01
C GLN A 369 17.14 2.39 9.07
N ALA A 370 18.16 1.73 9.62
CA ALA A 370 19.44 1.50 8.96
C ALA A 370 19.55 0.13 8.25
N ALA A 371 18.41 -0.48 7.89
CA ALA A 371 18.40 -1.70 7.11
C ALA A 371 19.15 -1.52 5.77
N THR A 372 19.85 -2.57 5.36
CA THR A 372 20.72 -2.54 4.17
C THR A 372 20.21 -3.43 3.05
N GLU A 373 20.56 -3.08 1.82
CA GLU A 373 20.34 -3.85 0.60
C GLU A 373 21.62 -3.96 -0.23
N ALA A 374 21.64 -4.88 -1.19
CA ALA A 374 22.71 -4.95 -2.16
C ALA A 374 22.56 -3.84 -3.22
N GLY A 375 23.56 -2.98 -3.35
CA GLY A 375 23.69 -1.98 -4.40
C GLY A 375 24.64 -2.42 -5.52
N ALA A 376 24.87 -1.54 -6.50
CA ALA A 376 25.70 -1.82 -7.67
C ALA A 376 27.19 -2.02 -7.31
N ASP A 377 27.69 -1.23 -6.37
CA ASP A 377 29.10 -1.21 -5.95
C ASP A 377 29.34 -1.92 -4.59
N GLY A 378 28.28 -2.47 -3.99
CA GLY A 378 28.28 -3.11 -2.68
C GLY A 378 27.01 -2.78 -1.88
N SER A 379 26.97 -3.11 -0.58
CA SER A 379 25.79 -2.87 0.24
C SER A 379 25.55 -1.38 0.50
N GLN A 380 24.28 -0.97 0.54
CA GLN A 380 23.83 0.40 0.82
C GLN A 380 22.61 0.41 1.75
N PHE A 381 22.24 1.56 2.27
CA PHE A 381 21.03 1.71 3.09
C PHE A 381 19.75 1.70 2.24
N VAL A 382 18.77 0.89 2.63
CA VAL A 382 17.46 0.76 1.94
C VAL A 382 16.71 2.09 1.89
N TYR A 383 16.74 2.87 2.97
CA TYR A 383 15.96 4.10 3.13
C TYR A 383 16.81 5.37 3.07
N SER A 384 17.97 5.28 2.42
CA SER A 384 18.73 6.46 1.99
C SER A 384 18.09 7.10 0.76
N ASN A 385 18.49 8.32 0.41
CA ASN A 385 17.96 9.06 -0.75
C ASN A 385 18.08 8.31 -2.10
N ASN A 386 19.04 7.38 -2.21
CA ASN A 386 19.25 6.56 -3.40
C ASN A 386 18.85 5.09 -3.20
N GLY A 387 18.31 4.75 -2.03
CA GLY A 387 17.91 3.39 -1.67
C GLY A 387 16.53 3.01 -2.21
N SER A 388 16.30 1.72 -2.40
CA SER A 388 15.06 1.23 -3.02
C SER A 388 13.79 1.43 -2.19
N GLY A 389 13.93 1.67 -0.88
CA GLY A 389 12.82 1.84 0.05
C GLY A 389 12.38 3.29 0.26
N TYR A 390 13.14 4.27 -0.24
CA TYR A 390 12.80 5.68 -0.12
C TYR A 390 12.00 6.15 -1.35
N ASN A 391 10.82 6.72 -1.11
CA ASN A 391 9.90 7.14 -2.16
C ASN A 391 9.98 8.64 -2.51
N GLY A 392 10.93 9.39 -1.93
CA GLY A 392 10.97 10.84 -2.08
C GLY A 392 9.79 11.53 -1.37
N ASP A 393 9.37 11.02 -0.22
CA ASP A 393 8.32 11.59 0.62
C ASP A 393 8.69 11.49 2.11
N ASP A 394 7.82 11.98 3.00
CA ASP A 394 8.00 11.95 4.46
C ASP A 394 7.75 10.57 5.09
N GLY A 395 7.71 9.50 4.28
CA GLY A 395 7.49 8.12 4.71
C GLY A 395 8.61 7.53 5.57
N ILE A 396 9.11 6.35 5.18
CA ILE A 396 10.24 5.72 5.87
C ILE A 396 11.55 6.33 5.36
N ARG A 397 12.40 6.76 6.29
CA ARG A 397 13.71 7.35 6.00
C ARG A 397 14.75 6.74 6.93
N ILE A 398 16.02 6.78 6.51
CA ILE A 398 17.12 6.27 7.34
C ILE A 398 17.18 6.92 8.72
N LEU A 399 16.88 8.22 8.79
CA LEU A 399 16.91 9.01 10.01
C LEU A 399 15.71 9.97 10.01
N LYS A 400 14.98 10.00 11.13
CA LYS A 400 13.93 11.01 11.39
C LYS A 400 14.08 11.55 12.82
N LEU A 401 13.79 12.83 13.01
CA LEU A 401 13.73 13.42 14.34
C LEU A 401 12.41 13.04 15.02
N VAL A 402 12.47 12.60 16.27
CA VAL A 402 11.28 12.40 17.11
C VAL A 402 10.83 13.77 17.64
N GLY A 403 9.55 14.11 17.42
CA GLY A 403 9.05 15.47 17.66
C GLY A 403 9.63 16.47 16.66
N ASP A 404 9.66 16.11 15.37
CA ASP A 404 10.27 16.90 14.31
C ASP A 404 9.79 18.35 14.30
N GLY A 405 10.72 19.30 14.14
CA GLY A 405 10.43 20.73 14.20
C GLY A 405 10.04 21.30 15.58
N GLN A 406 9.97 20.49 16.65
CA GLN A 406 9.65 20.96 18.01
C GLN A 406 10.88 21.35 18.85
N GLY A 407 12.08 21.15 18.31
CA GLY A 407 13.33 21.45 19.01
C GLY A 407 13.78 20.36 19.98
N PHE A 408 14.59 20.74 20.97
CA PHE A 408 15.15 19.80 21.94
C PHE A 408 14.18 19.47 23.08
N PHE A 409 14.27 18.24 23.60
CA PHE A 409 13.60 17.86 24.85
C PHE A 409 14.28 18.53 26.06
N GLY A 410 13.46 19.17 26.88
CA GLY A 410 13.82 19.85 28.11
C GLY A 410 13.64 18.99 29.36
N ALA A 411 14.02 19.55 30.51
CA ALA A 411 13.82 18.87 31.79
C ALA A 411 12.32 18.73 32.10
N ASP A 412 11.95 17.56 32.62
CA ASP A 412 10.60 17.13 32.96
C ASP A 412 9.70 16.83 31.75
N ASP A 413 10.22 16.94 30.52
CA ASP A 413 9.50 16.46 29.32
C ASP A 413 9.35 14.93 29.38
N VAL A 414 8.21 14.45 28.88
CA VAL A 414 7.87 13.02 28.81
C VAL A 414 7.60 12.66 27.35
N LEU A 415 8.47 11.84 26.77
CA LEU A 415 8.27 11.26 25.46
C LEU A 415 7.52 9.93 25.60
N SER A 416 6.37 9.86 24.94
CA SER A 416 5.49 8.70 24.94
C SER A 416 4.85 8.51 23.55
N TYR A 417 4.29 7.32 23.28
CA TYR A 417 3.64 7.00 22.01
C TYR A 417 2.53 8.00 21.65
N GLY A 418 2.51 8.39 20.37
CA GLY A 418 1.69 9.48 19.84
C GLY A 418 2.51 10.75 19.54
N ALA A 419 3.73 10.87 20.07
CA ALA A 419 4.68 11.86 19.58
C ALA A 419 5.11 11.53 18.14
N GLU A 420 5.33 12.57 17.34
CA GLU A 420 5.72 12.43 15.94
C GLU A 420 7.02 11.62 15.80
N ASN A 421 7.02 10.65 14.88
CA ASN A 421 8.11 9.69 14.65
C ASN A 421 8.55 8.85 15.87
N PHE A 422 7.78 8.82 16.97
CA PHE A 422 8.09 7.96 18.12
C PHE A 422 7.39 6.61 18.05
N GLY A 423 8.16 5.57 17.74
CA GLY A 423 7.72 4.18 17.70
C GLY A 423 8.60 3.38 16.76
N PHE A 424 8.09 2.24 16.30
CA PHE A 424 8.81 1.39 15.35
C PHE A 424 7.91 1.02 14.17
N TYR A 425 8.47 0.92 12.97
CA TYR A 425 7.72 0.65 11.75
C TYR A 425 7.08 -0.74 11.76
N THR A 426 5.85 -0.78 11.28
CA THR A 426 5.08 -2.02 11.10
C THR A 426 5.29 -2.56 9.68
N GLY A 427 6.15 -3.57 9.56
CA GLY A 427 6.49 -4.13 8.25
C GLY A 427 7.14 -3.10 7.32
N SER A 428 6.67 -2.99 6.07
CA SER A 428 7.22 -2.06 5.07
C SER A 428 6.47 -0.73 4.96
N GLY A 429 5.54 -0.44 5.87
CA GLY A 429 4.73 0.78 5.85
C GLY A 429 5.24 1.84 6.82
N ALA A 430 4.85 3.11 6.62
CA ALA A 430 5.22 4.22 7.50
C ALA A 430 4.47 4.26 8.84
N ALA A 431 3.53 3.34 9.06
CA ALA A 431 2.78 3.25 10.31
C ALA A 431 3.69 2.72 11.43
N LEU A 432 3.67 3.42 12.57
CA LEU A 432 4.44 3.07 13.75
C LEU A 432 3.58 2.24 14.71
N GLU A 433 4.20 1.27 15.37
CA GLU A 433 3.69 0.51 16.50
C GLU A 433 4.16 1.15 17.82
N ASP A 434 3.32 1.07 18.86
CA ASP A 434 3.67 1.57 20.19
C ASP A 434 4.87 0.75 20.73
N PRO A 435 6.00 1.41 21.05
CA PRO A 435 7.19 0.72 21.53
C PRO A 435 7.02 0.21 22.98
N GLY A 436 5.91 0.52 23.65
CA GLY A 436 5.72 0.17 25.06
C GLY A 436 6.72 0.87 25.95
N LEU A 437 7.10 2.10 25.59
CA LEU A 437 8.19 2.84 26.19
C LEU A 437 7.73 4.25 26.61
N GLU A 438 8.27 4.71 27.72
CA GLU A 438 8.22 6.10 28.15
C GLU A 438 9.63 6.57 28.49
N ILE A 439 9.99 7.78 28.04
CA ILE A 439 11.27 8.42 28.36
C ILE A 439 10.99 9.76 29.03
N VAL A 440 11.48 9.90 30.26
CA VAL A 440 11.41 11.15 31.02
C VAL A 440 12.77 11.82 30.96
N PHE A 441 12.81 13.05 30.48
CA PHE A 441 14.03 13.81 30.36
C PHE A 441 14.30 14.58 31.65
N GLY A 442 15.51 14.42 32.18
CA GLY A 442 15.97 15.07 33.39
C GLY A 442 16.70 16.38 33.09
N ARG A 443 17.50 16.83 34.07
CA ARG A 443 18.29 18.05 33.92
C ARG A 443 19.41 17.85 32.91
N ALA A 444 19.54 18.82 32.00
CA ALA A 444 20.72 19.00 31.17
C ALA A 444 21.72 19.94 31.87
N GLY A 445 22.98 19.52 31.96
CA GLY A 445 24.08 20.28 32.53
C GLY A 445 25.40 19.91 31.86
N ARG A 446 26.38 19.43 32.63
CA ARG A 446 27.59 18.83 32.03
C ARG A 446 27.30 17.51 31.31
N ALA A 447 26.29 16.80 31.80
CA ALA A 447 25.68 15.65 31.16
C ALA A 447 24.16 15.84 31.25
N ALA A 448 23.43 15.17 30.37
CA ALA A 448 21.98 15.10 30.40
C ALA A 448 21.54 13.81 31.07
N GLU A 449 20.64 13.92 32.05
CA GLU A 449 20.02 12.75 32.66
C GLU A 449 18.71 12.43 31.95
N LEU A 450 18.40 11.14 31.78
CA LEU A 450 17.09 10.69 31.32
C LEU A 450 16.75 9.33 31.92
N THR A 451 15.45 9.07 32.07
CA THR A 451 14.92 7.81 32.58
C THR A 451 14.09 7.17 31.50
N ALA A 452 14.45 5.97 31.04
CA ALA A 452 13.62 5.19 30.12
C ALA A 452 12.99 4.01 30.87
N GLN A 453 11.72 3.75 30.61
CA GLN A 453 10.99 2.65 31.24
C GLN A 453 10.13 1.91 30.24
N ARG A 454 10.27 0.58 30.20
CA ARG A 454 9.31 -0.28 29.49
C ARG A 454 8.03 -0.37 30.31
N LEU A 455 6.91 -0.08 29.67
CA LEU A 455 5.59 -0.17 30.24
C LEU A 455 5.17 -1.63 30.41
N GLU A 456 4.41 -1.92 31.46
CA GLU A 456 3.87 -3.25 31.72
C GLU A 456 2.83 -3.64 30.67
N ASP A 457 2.88 -4.88 30.19
CA ASP A 457 1.85 -5.43 29.31
C ASP A 457 0.54 -5.63 30.11
N VAL A 458 -0.56 -5.09 29.61
CA VAL A 458 -1.92 -5.29 30.12
C VAL A 458 -2.69 -6.11 29.10
N TYR A 459 -2.88 -7.39 29.41
CA TYR A 459 -3.65 -8.31 28.59
C TYR A 459 -5.15 -8.03 28.72
N TYR A 460 -5.90 -8.24 27.65
CA TYR A 460 -7.36 -8.17 27.70
C TYR A 460 -7.99 -9.16 26.74
N ARG A 461 -9.18 -9.60 27.11
CA ARG A 461 -10.00 -10.47 26.26
C ARG A 461 -11.37 -9.85 26.04
N CYS A 462 -11.85 -10.00 24.81
CA CYS A 462 -13.18 -9.62 24.38
C CYS A 462 -14.01 -10.90 24.20
N LEU A 463 -15.10 -11.02 24.93
CA LEU A 463 -16.02 -12.16 24.90
C LEU A 463 -17.34 -11.77 24.25
N ASP A 464 -17.99 -12.70 23.57
CA ASP A 464 -19.36 -12.50 23.07
C ASP A 464 -20.31 -12.26 24.26
N SER A 465 -21.50 -11.78 23.95
CA SER A 465 -22.65 -11.60 24.82
C SER A 465 -23.07 -12.81 25.67
N ASP A 466 -22.56 -14.02 25.38
CA ASP A 466 -22.69 -15.20 26.24
C ASP A 466 -21.74 -15.19 27.45
N GLY A 467 -20.73 -14.30 27.46
CA GLY A 467 -19.71 -14.15 28.49
C GLY A 467 -18.66 -15.27 28.51
N VAL A 468 -18.59 -16.12 27.48
CA VAL A 468 -17.71 -17.30 27.45
C VAL A 468 -16.99 -17.45 26.10
N THR A 469 -17.64 -17.14 24.99
CA THR A 469 -17.05 -17.29 23.65
C THR A 469 -16.02 -16.19 23.43
N LEU A 470 -14.74 -16.57 23.28
CA LEU A 470 -13.65 -15.65 23.00
C LEU A 470 -13.76 -15.11 21.58
N ILE A 471 -13.91 -13.80 21.45
CA ILE A 471 -13.86 -13.09 20.16
C ILE A 471 -12.43 -12.71 19.84
N TYR A 472 -11.74 -12.13 20.82
CA TYR A 472 -10.41 -11.57 20.65
C TYR A 472 -9.63 -11.62 21.95
N ASN A 473 -8.32 -11.83 21.84
CA ASN A 473 -7.38 -11.72 22.94
C ASN A 473 -6.22 -10.84 22.45
N GLY A 474 -5.86 -9.85 23.24
CA GLY A 474 -4.80 -8.91 22.90
C GLY A 474 -4.12 -8.36 24.15
N PHE A 475 -3.23 -7.41 23.93
CA PHE A 475 -2.61 -6.64 24.99
C PHE A 475 -2.49 -5.18 24.55
N CYS A 476 -2.37 -4.30 25.52
CA CYS A 476 -1.86 -2.95 25.34
C CYS A 476 -0.83 -2.70 26.46
N TYR A 477 -0.20 -1.53 26.47
CA TYR A 477 0.68 -1.16 27.57
C TYR A 477 -0.07 -0.38 28.64
N LYS A 478 0.37 -0.51 29.89
CA LYS A 478 -0.14 0.29 31.00
C LYS A 478 -0.07 1.78 30.66
N ASN A 479 -1.09 2.54 31.06
CA ASN A 479 -1.31 3.94 30.71
C ASN A 479 -1.61 4.22 29.22
N ARG A 480 -1.81 3.19 28.39
CA ARG A 480 -2.29 3.33 27.01
C ARG A 480 -3.78 3.01 26.91
N PRO A 481 -4.50 3.59 25.93
CA PRO A 481 -5.89 3.24 25.67
C PRO A 481 -6.03 1.79 25.18
N PHE A 482 -7.11 1.11 25.58
CA PHE A 482 -7.49 -0.15 24.94
C PHE A 482 -8.01 0.11 23.52
N VAL A 483 -7.51 -0.68 22.56
CA VAL A 483 -8.01 -0.71 21.19
C VAL A 483 -8.79 -2.02 21.00
N LEU A 484 -10.11 -1.96 21.18
CA LEU A 484 -10.97 -3.14 21.07
C LEU A 484 -11.27 -3.49 19.61
N PRO A 485 -11.53 -4.77 19.27
CA PRO A 485 -11.90 -5.17 17.92
C PRO A 485 -13.28 -4.61 17.54
N ASP A 486 -13.55 -4.61 16.22
CA ASP A 486 -14.86 -4.29 15.68
C ASP A 486 -15.97 -5.18 16.25
N ALA A 487 -17.19 -4.64 16.23
CA ALA A 487 -18.38 -5.34 16.69
C ALA A 487 -18.54 -6.71 15.99
N PRO A 488 -18.72 -7.80 16.74
CA PRO A 488 -19.00 -9.09 16.12
C PRO A 488 -20.38 -9.08 15.48
N ASP A 489 -20.48 -9.59 14.26
CA ASP A 489 -21.76 -9.80 13.60
C ASP A 489 -22.57 -10.89 14.31
N LYS A 490 -23.86 -10.61 14.55
CA LYS A 490 -24.78 -11.57 15.17
C LYS A 490 -25.96 -11.83 14.23
N THR A 491 -26.13 -13.09 13.85
CA THR A 491 -27.18 -13.51 12.91
C THR A 491 -28.21 -14.39 13.61
N ASP A 492 -29.50 -14.08 13.44
CA ASP A 492 -30.64 -14.86 13.92
C ASP A 492 -31.80 -14.70 12.93
N ASP A 493 -32.60 -15.75 12.75
CA ASP A 493 -33.74 -15.76 11.82
C ASP A 493 -34.93 -14.94 12.31
N ARG A 494 -34.99 -14.61 13.61
CA ARG A 494 -36.15 -13.97 14.27
C ARG A 494 -35.84 -12.56 14.75
N TYR A 495 -34.59 -12.30 15.09
CA TYR A 495 -34.17 -11.08 15.76
C TYR A 495 -33.05 -10.38 15.00
N GLU A 496 -33.01 -9.07 15.14
CA GLU A 496 -31.88 -8.23 14.79
C GLU A 496 -31.16 -7.81 16.07
N TYR A 497 -29.83 -7.78 16.01
CA TYR A 497 -28.98 -7.42 17.12
C TYR A 497 -28.16 -6.20 16.71
N GLU A 498 -28.34 -5.10 17.42
CA GLU A 498 -27.53 -3.89 17.26
C GLU A 498 -26.45 -3.91 18.34
N PHE A 499 -25.17 -3.88 17.95
CA PHE A 499 -24.08 -3.78 18.91
C PHE A 499 -24.11 -2.40 19.57
N ILE A 500 -24.15 -2.37 20.90
CA ILE A 500 -24.27 -1.13 21.67
C ILE A 500 -23.02 -0.82 22.51
N GLY A 501 -22.01 -1.68 22.47
CA GLY A 501 -20.72 -1.47 23.14
C GLY A 501 -20.20 -2.68 23.90
N TRP A 502 -19.13 -2.46 24.64
CA TRP A 502 -18.47 -3.47 25.47
C TRP A 502 -18.73 -3.18 26.95
N THR A 503 -19.09 -4.19 27.73
CA THR A 503 -19.28 -4.03 29.18
C THR A 503 -17.96 -3.70 29.86
N GLY A 504 -17.96 -2.65 30.68
CA GLY A 504 -16.77 -2.23 31.43
C GLY A 504 -15.76 -1.45 30.58
N TYR A 505 -16.13 -1.06 29.36
CA TYR A 505 -15.32 -0.22 28.49
C TYR A 505 -16.05 1.10 28.22
N ASP A 506 -15.32 2.19 28.41
CA ASP A 506 -15.67 3.51 27.90
C ASP A 506 -14.70 3.88 26.78
N ASP A 507 -15.15 4.66 25.81
CA ASP A 507 -14.27 5.11 24.71
C ASP A 507 -13.06 5.86 25.26
N GLY A 508 -11.86 5.46 24.81
CA GLY A 508 -10.59 5.98 25.34
C GLY A 508 -10.19 5.47 26.74
N MET A 509 -10.82 4.41 27.26
CA MET A 509 -10.43 3.81 28.55
C MET A 509 -8.95 3.45 28.57
N ILE A 510 -8.25 3.96 29.60
CA ILE A 510 -6.81 3.76 29.81
C ILE A 510 -6.55 2.52 30.66
N ALA A 511 -5.60 1.70 30.24
CA ALA A 511 -5.18 0.50 30.94
C ALA A 511 -4.48 0.84 32.27
N SER A 512 -5.09 0.45 33.39
CA SER A 512 -4.57 0.70 34.74
C SER A 512 -4.47 -0.55 35.62
N GLU A 513 -5.01 -1.69 35.17
CA GLU A 513 -5.17 -2.93 35.94
C GLU A 513 -4.46 -4.13 35.28
N THR A 514 -4.32 -5.24 36.01
CA THR A 514 -3.97 -6.56 35.47
C THR A 514 -5.13 -7.13 34.64
N GLU A 515 -4.87 -8.13 33.79
CA GLU A 515 -5.79 -8.77 32.82
C GLU A 515 -7.27 -8.35 32.84
N MET A 516 -7.74 -7.69 31.78
CA MET A 516 -9.11 -7.19 31.66
C MET A 516 -10.03 -8.08 30.81
N THR A 517 -11.33 -8.06 31.08
CA THR A 517 -12.34 -8.78 30.29
C THR A 517 -13.47 -7.84 29.89
N PHE A 518 -13.71 -7.74 28.59
CA PHE A 518 -14.79 -6.97 28.00
C PHE A 518 -15.82 -7.91 27.37
N VAL A 519 -17.10 -7.65 27.59
CA VAL A 519 -18.20 -8.52 27.08
C VAL A 519 -19.09 -7.73 26.14
N ALA A 520 -19.29 -8.24 24.92
CA ALA A 520 -20.10 -7.59 23.91
C ALA A 520 -21.56 -7.42 24.37
N GLN A 521 -22.13 -6.24 24.15
CA GLN A 521 -23.53 -5.94 24.45
C GLN A 521 -24.30 -5.67 23.16
N TYR A 522 -25.51 -6.23 23.10
CA TYR A 522 -26.40 -6.06 21.97
C TYR A 522 -27.79 -5.65 22.42
N GLU A 523 -28.37 -4.67 21.73
CA GLU A 523 -29.81 -4.43 21.79
C GLU A 523 -30.52 -5.39 20.84
N LYS A 524 -31.43 -6.19 21.38
CA LYS A 524 -32.22 -7.18 20.63
C LYS A 524 -33.52 -6.54 20.15
N ARG A 525 -33.81 -6.64 18.86
CA ARG A 525 -35.05 -6.18 18.23
C ARG A 525 -35.70 -7.29 17.42
N ASP A 526 -37.02 -7.25 17.29
CA ASP A 526 -37.74 -8.17 16.41
C ASP A 526 -37.48 -7.82 14.95
N ARG A 527 -37.16 -8.82 14.13
CA ARG A 527 -37.07 -8.63 12.69
C ARG A 527 -38.47 -8.51 12.11
N ILE A 528 -38.69 -7.46 11.31
CA ILE A 528 -39.97 -7.23 10.63
C ILE A 528 -39.92 -7.90 9.26
N PHE A 529 -40.88 -8.80 9.03
CA PHE A 529 -41.09 -9.47 7.75
C PHE A 529 -42.31 -8.91 7.04
N ARG A 530 -42.20 -8.82 5.72
CA ARG A 530 -43.27 -8.37 4.84
C ARG A 530 -43.88 -9.56 4.09
N TYR A 531 -45.21 -9.62 4.11
CA TYR A 531 -45.97 -10.52 3.24
C TYR A 531 -46.78 -9.73 2.22
N THR A 532 -46.82 -10.23 0.99
CA THR A 532 -47.57 -9.59 -0.10
C THR A 532 -48.39 -10.62 -0.89
N PHE A 533 -49.68 -10.35 -1.02
CA PHE A 533 -50.59 -11.10 -1.89
C PHE A 533 -50.79 -10.34 -3.19
N PHE A 534 -50.54 -10.99 -4.31
CA PHE A 534 -50.73 -10.47 -5.65
C PHE A 534 -51.89 -11.18 -6.37
N ASP A 535 -52.49 -10.50 -7.34
CA ASP A 535 -53.42 -11.12 -8.28
C ASP A 535 -52.67 -12.07 -9.25
N ASN A 536 -53.42 -12.76 -10.11
CA ASN A 536 -52.85 -13.74 -11.05
C ASN A 536 -51.90 -13.15 -12.10
N ASP A 537 -51.85 -11.82 -12.24
CA ASP A 537 -50.89 -11.12 -13.10
C ASP A 537 -49.49 -11.00 -12.47
N GLY A 538 -49.35 -11.33 -11.18
CA GLY A 538 -48.12 -11.23 -10.40
C GLY A 538 -47.58 -9.80 -10.24
N ARG A 539 -48.42 -8.78 -10.43
CA ARG A 539 -48.05 -7.36 -10.34
C ARG A 539 -49.05 -6.54 -9.51
N THR A 540 -50.33 -6.83 -9.65
CA THR A 540 -51.38 -6.13 -8.92
C THR A 540 -51.36 -6.59 -7.47
N VAL A 541 -51.01 -5.71 -6.54
CA VAL A 541 -51.01 -6.00 -5.10
C VAL A 541 -52.45 -6.00 -4.58
N LEU A 542 -52.86 -7.12 -3.98
CA LEU A 542 -54.17 -7.29 -3.36
C LEU A 542 -54.12 -6.96 -1.86
N LYS A 543 -53.05 -7.35 -1.18
CA LYS A 543 -52.80 -7.04 0.23
C LYS A 543 -51.31 -7.05 0.51
N THR A 544 -50.86 -6.13 1.35
CA THR A 544 -49.53 -6.16 1.96
C THR A 544 -49.70 -6.04 3.46
N GLY A 545 -48.82 -6.66 4.21
CA GLY A 545 -48.73 -6.47 5.65
C GLY A 545 -47.32 -6.75 6.15
N GLU A 546 -47.11 -6.40 7.40
CA GLU A 546 -45.86 -6.58 8.12
C GLU A 546 -46.17 -7.29 9.44
N GLY A 547 -45.21 -8.09 9.91
CA GLY A 547 -45.30 -8.79 11.18
C GLY A 547 -43.95 -9.37 11.57
N ILE A 548 -43.87 -9.93 12.77
CA ILE A 548 -42.64 -10.55 13.28
C ILE A 548 -42.66 -12.06 13.03
N TYR A 549 -41.53 -12.73 13.30
CA TYR A 549 -41.46 -14.18 13.16
C TYR A 549 -42.53 -14.89 13.99
N GLY A 550 -43.30 -15.78 13.34
CA GLY A 550 -44.37 -16.55 13.96
C GLY A 550 -45.74 -15.87 13.94
N ASP A 551 -45.85 -14.60 13.52
CA ASP A 551 -47.16 -13.95 13.37
C ASP A 551 -47.99 -14.64 12.29
N SER A 552 -49.26 -14.87 12.61
CA SER A 552 -50.25 -15.34 11.66
C SER A 552 -50.71 -14.20 10.75
N PHE A 553 -50.92 -14.50 9.48
CA PHE A 553 -51.48 -13.56 8.52
C PHE A 553 -52.53 -14.24 7.66
N GLU A 554 -53.56 -13.49 7.30
CA GLU A 554 -54.68 -13.98 6.49
C GLU A 554 -54.63 -13.37 5.09
N PRO A 555 -55.01 -14.12 4.04
CA PRO A 555 -55.12 -13.61 2.69
C PRO A 555 -56.24 -12.56 2.61
N PRO A 556 -56.23 -11.68 1.60
CA PRO A 556 -57.38 -10.85 1.32
C PRO A 556 -58.57 -11.70 0.87
N GLU A 557 -59.79 -11.21 1.10
CA GLU A 557 -60.97 -11.77 0.46
C GLU A 557 -60.90 -11.51 -1.05
N VAL A 558 -60.79 -12.59 -1.82
CA VAL A 558 -60.77 -12.57 -3.28
C VAL A 558 -61.91 -13.43 -3.79
N GLY A 559 -62.73 -12.87 -4.67
CA GLY A 559 -63.84 -13.57 -5.31
C GLY A 559 -63.54 -13.96 -6.75
N ASP A 560 -64.46 -14.72 -7.33
CA ASP A 560 -64.47 -15.01 -8.76
C ASP A 560 -64.51 -13.71 -9.58
N LYS A 561 -63.79 -13.70 -10.70
CA LYS A 561 -63.82 -12.60 -11.65
C LYS A 561 -64.15 -13.13 -13.03
N ALA A 562 -64.64 -12.26 -13.92
CA ALA A 562 -64.92 -12.65 -15.29
C ALA A 562 -64.54 -11.53 -16.24
N ASP A 563 -64.03 -11.92 -17.39
CA ASP A 563 -63.88 -11.05 -18.54
C ASP A 563 -64.91 -11.48 -19.62
N PRO A 564 -65.00 -10.78 -20.77
CA PRO A 564 -65.94 -11.14 -21.82
C PRO A 564 -65.78 -12.59 -22.34
N GLY A 565 -64.58 -13.16 -22.28
CA GLY A 565 -64.26 -14.48 -22.82
C GLY A 565 -64.17 -15.60 -21.79
N ASN A 566 -63.89 -15.30 -20.53
CA ASN A 566 -63.62 -16.30 -19.50
C ASN A 566 -64.26 -15.95 -18.16
N ILE A 567 -64.62 -16.99 -17.42
CA ILE A 567 -64.92 -16.94 -15.99
C ILE A 567 -63.68 -17.48 -15.27
N PHE A 568 -63.14 -16.71 -14.34
CA PHE A 568 -62.01 -17.08 -13.49
C PHE A 568 -62.57 -17.43 -12.11
N THR A 569 -62.64 -18.72 -11.81
CA THR A 569 -63.04 -19.21 -10.50
C THR A 569 -61.81 -19.24 -9.60
N PHE A 570 -61.83 -18.49 -8.49
CA PHE A 570 -60.69 -18.40 -7.58
C PHE A 570 -60.47 -19.74 -6.86
N LEU A 571 -59.24 -20.25 -6.91
CA LEU A 571 -58.88 -21.53 -6.30
C LEU A 571 -58.11 -21.38 -4.98
N GLY A 572 -57.56 -20.19 -4.73
CA GLY A 572 -56.65 -19.93 -3.61
C GLY A 572 -55.40 -19.20 -4.06
N PHE A 573 -54.45 -19.05 -3.13
CA PHE A 573 -53.15 -18.46 -3.40
C PHE A 573 -52.07 -19.54 -3.50
N GLU A 574 -51.23 -19.47 -4.53
CA GLU A 574 -50.12 -20.39 -4.72
C GLU A 574 -49.16 -20.31 -3.53
N GLY A 575 -48.89 -21.44 -2.90
CA GLY A 575 -47.98 -21.54 -1.77
C GLY A 575 -48.55 -21.10 -0.42
N TYR A 576 -49.79 -20.62 -0.35
CA TYR A 576 -50.46 -20.29 0.91
C TYR A 576 -51.24 -21.50 1.46
N ALA A 577 -51.18 -21.71 2.78
CA ALA A 577 -52.05 -22.63 3.51
C ALA A 577 -52.64 -21.91 4.72
N GLU A 578 -53.87 -22.26 5.09
CA GLU A 578 -54.55 -21.68 6.25
C GLU A 578 -53.76 -21.94 7.54
N GLY A 579 -53.57 -20.90 8.35
CA GLY A 579 -52.75 -20.94 9.56
C GLY A 579 -51.23 -20.81 9.32
N MET A 580 -50.79 -20.44 8.12
CA MET A 580 -49.38 -20.09 7.88
C MET A 580 -48.93 -18.91 8.74
N THR A 581 -47.68 -18.98 9.20
CA THR A 581 -47.03 -17.93 10.00
C THR A 581 -45.81 -17.37 9.28
N LEU A 582 -45.45 -16.12 9.56
CA LEU A 582 -44.26 -15.51 8.99
C LEU A 582 -42.99 -16.21 9.47
N THR A 583 -42.13 -16.57 8.52
CA THR A 583 -40.78 -17.10 8.78
C THR A 583 -39.72 -16.34 7.99
N GLY A 584 -40.14 -15.32 7.23
CA GLY A 584 -39.34 -14.58 6.26
C GLY A 584 -40.24 -13.69 5.40
N ASN A 585 -39.63 -12.87 4.53
CA ASN A 585 -40.39 -12.15 3.51
C ASN A 585 -41.01 -13.15 2.53
N VAL A 586 -42.30 -13.01 2.25
CA VAL A 586 -43.05 -13.99 1.46
C VAL A 586 -44.06 -13.33 0.53
N GLU A 587 -44.19 -13.89 -0.67
CA GLU A 587 -45.13 -13.42 -1.69
C GLU A 587 -46.04 -14.56 -2.16
N PHE A 588 -47.32 -14.26 -2.33
CA PHE A 588 -48.34 -15.21 -2.75
C PHE A 588 -49.08 -14.70 -3.98
N LYS A 589 -49.44 -15.59 -4.92
CA LYS A 589 -50.14 -15.22 -6.16
C LYS A 589 -51.49 -15.92 -6.27
N ALA A 590 -52.53 -15.18 -6.64
CA ALA A 590 -53.87 -15.73 -6.82
C ALA A 590 -53.89 -16.73 -7.99
N VAL A 591 -54.44 -17.91 -7.75
CA VAL A 591 -54.63 -18.97 -8.75
C VAL A 591 -56.11 -19.05 -9.10
N TYR A 592 -56.41 -19.08 -10.40
CA TYR A 592 -57.78 -19.20 -10.89
C TYR A 592 -57.93 -20.37 -11.85
N GLN A 593 -59.06 -21.05 -11.77
CA GLN A 593 -59.54 -21.94 -12.82
C GLN A 593 -60.22 -21.11 -13.90
N VAL A 594 -59.73 -21.20 -15.13
CA VAL A 594 -60.28 -20.47 -16.27
C VAL A 594 -61.31 -21.35 -16.98
N THR A 595 -62.57 -20.91 -16.97
CA THR A 595 -63.66 -21.53 -17.72
C THR A 595 -64.03 -20.61 -18.90
N PRO A 596 -63.76 -21.01 -20.15
CA PRO A 596 -64.17 -20.23 -21.31
C PRO A 596 -65.69 -20.08 -21.34
N ARG A 597 -66.17 -18.85 -21.57
CA ARG A 597 -67.58 -18.61 -21.84
C ARG A 597 -67.93 -19.17 -23.20
N THR A 598 -69.04 -19.90 -23.29
CA THR A 598 -69.60 -20.36 -24.55
C THR A 598 -70.88 -19.61 -24.85
N TYR A 599 -71.07 -19.25 -26.11
CA TYR A 599 -72.28 -18.65 -26.62
C TYR A 599 -72.86 -19.52 -27.73
N THR A 600 -74.14 -19.36 -28.01
CA THR A 600 -74.86 -20.14 -29.02
C THR A 600 -75.27 -19.24 -30.17
N TYR A 601 -74.87 -19.61 -31.38
CA TYR A 601 -75.41 -19.00 -32.58
C TYR A 601 -76.39 -19.92 -33.29
N THR A 602 -77.49 -19.33 -33.75
CA THR A 602 -78.56 -20.06 -34.43
C THR A 602 -78.86 -19.40 -35.77
N PHE A 603 -78.82 -20.18 -36.84
CA PHE A 603 -79.30 -19.80 -38.16
C PHE A 603 -80.72 -20.35 -38.36
N LEU A 604 -81.67 -19.48 -38.68
CA LEU A 604 -83.07 -19.80 -38.91
C LEU A 604 -83.45 -19.62 -40.40
N SER A 605 -84.47 -20.36 -40.84
CA SER A 605 -85.12 -20.19 -42.15
C SER A 605 -85.75 -18.80 -42.31
N LYS A 606 -86.10 -18.42 -43.53
CA LYS A 606 -86.68 -17.10 -43.84
C LYS A 606 -87.93 -16.76 -43.05
N ASP A 607 -88.75 -17.77 -42.73
CA ASP A 607 -89.96 -17.62 -41.91
C ASP A 607 -89.68 -17.58 -40.39
N GLY A 608 -88.41 -17.76 -39.98
CA GLY A 608 -87.96 -17.81 -38.59
C GLY A 608 -88.36 -19.07 -37.83
N LYS A 609 -89.04 -20.04 -38.47
CA LYS A 609 -89.64 -21.19 -37.77
C LYS A 609 -88.75 -22.42 -37.71
N LYS A 610 -87.87 -22.62 -38.69
CA LYS A 610 -87.00 -23.80 -38.78
C LYS A 610 -85.56 -23.44 -38.45
N VAL A 611 -84.95 -24.16 -37.52
CA VAL A 611 -83.51 -24.06 -37.24
C VAL A 611 -82.74 -24.76 -38.36
N LEU A 612 -81.91 -23.99 -39.07
CA LEU A 612 -81.04 -24.47 -40.13
C LEU A 612 -79.69 -24.92 -39.58
N LYS A 613 -79.18 -24.22 -38.56
CA LYS A 613 -77.99 -24.60 -37.79
C LYS A 613 -78.09 -24.01 -36.40
N LYS A 614 -77.67 -24.75 -35.39
CA LYS A 614 -77.46 -24.23 -34.03
C LYS A 614 -76.16 -24.82 -33.52
N GLU A 615 -75.27 -23.96 -33.04
CA GLU A 615 -73.97 -24.39 -32.54
C GLU A 615 -73.58 -23.54 -31.33
N THR A 616 -73.06 -24.20 -30.30
CA THR A 616 -72.51 -23.57 -29.12
C THR A 616 -70.99 -23.61 -29.23
N ALA A 617 -70.34 -22.47 -29.16
CA ALA A 617 -68.90 -22.35 -29.31
C ALA A 617 -68.32 -21.35 -28.29
N VAL A 618 -67.02 -21.47 -27.99
CA VAL A 618 -66.33 -20.56 -27.06
C VAL A 618 -66.34 -19.12 -27.59
N TYR A 619 -66.36 -18.14 -26.69
CA TYR A 619 -66.28 -16.72 -27.01
C TYR A 619 -65.12 -16.43 -27.97
N GLY A 620 -65.38 -15.62 -28.99
CA GLY A 620 -64.43 -15.32 -30.06
C GLY A 620 -64.32 -16.39 -31.15
N SER A 621 -65.06 -17.51 -31.07
CA SER A 621 -65.14 -18.47 -32.18
C SER A 621 -65.71 -17.81 -33.43
N THR A 622 -65.22 -18.20 -34.60
CA THR A 622 -65.81 -17.75 -35.87
C THR A 622 -67.17 -18.41 -36.06
N ILE A 623 -68.18 -17.61 -36.39
CA ILE A 623 -69.52 -18.08 -36.71
C ILE A 623 -69.52 -18.59 -38.15
N TYR A 624 -69.95 -19.84 -38.36
CA TYR A 624 -70.05 -20.44 -39.71
C TYR A 624 -71.50 -20.68 -40.10
N ALA A 625 -71.93 -20.10 -41.22
CA ALA A 625 -73.22 -20.36 -41.82
C ALA A 625 -73.37 -21.84 -42.24
N PRO A 626 -74.61 -22.40 -42.22
CA PRO A 626 -74.85 -23.78 -42.64
C PRO A 626 -74.47 -24.08 -44.09
N ARG A 627 -74.56 -23.08 -44.99
CA ARG A 627 -74.08 -23.14 -46.37
C ARG A 627 -73.60 -21.75 -46.82
N GLY A 628 -72.57 -21.72 -47.66
CA GLY A 628 -71.91 -20.48 -48.10
C GLY A 628 -72.67 -19.65 -49.14
N ASP A 629 -73.67 -20.24 -49.80
CA ASP A 629 -74.56 -19.61 -50.77
C ASP A 629 -75.76 -18.88 -50.13
N MET A 630 -75.99 -19.10 -48.83
CA MET A 630 -77.09 -18.49 -48.10
C MET A 630 -76.73 -17.13 -47.50
N SER A 631 -77.64 -16.16 -47.66
CA SER A 631 -77.54 -14.84 -47.01
C SER A 631 -78.44 -14.79 -45.77
N PHE A 632 -77.91 -14.28 -44.66
CA PHE A 632 -78.65 -14.10 -43.41
C PHE A 632 -78.53 -12.66 -42.93
N ALA A 633 -79.62 -12.10 -42.40
CA ALA A 633 -79.65 -10.76 -41.84
C ALA A 633 -78.64 -10.65 -40.68
N GLY A 634 -77.76 -9.64 -40.73
CA GLY A 634 -76.78 -9.38 -39.68
C GLY A 634 -75.55 -10.31 -39.64
N PHE A 635 -75.51 -11.36 -40.46
CA PHE A 635 -74.35 -12.26 -40.55
C PHE A 635 -73.34 -11.77 -41.60
N GLN A 636 -72.05 -11.85 -41.28
CA GLN A 636 -70.95 -11.66 -42.22
C GLN A 636 -69.93 -12.79 -42.06
N PRO A 637 -69.35 -13.33 -43.16
CA PRO A 637 -68.29 -14.34 -43.05
C PRO A 637 -67.12 -13.83 -42.20
N GLY A 638 -66.68 -14.63 -41.23
CA GLY A 638 -65.60 -14.25 -40.30
C GLY A 638 -66.07 -13.54 -39.03
N MET A 639 -67.38 -13.27 -38.88
CA MET A 639 -67.94 -12.68 -37.67
C MET A 639 -67.63 -13.54 -36.44
N LYS A 640 -67.29 -12.87 -35.34
CA LYS A 640 -66.87 -13.50 -34.09
C LYS A 640 -68.04 -13.62 -33.12
N LEU A 641 -68.17 -14.78 -32.51
CA LEU A 641 -69.20 -15.07 -31.53
C LEU A 641 -68.87 -14.40 -30.20
N THR A 642 -69.49 -13.27 -29.92
CA THR A 642 -69.25 -12.51 -28.67
C THR A 642 -70.42 -12.56 -27.68
N ARG A 643 -71.58 -13.06 -28.12
CA ARG A 643 -72.81 -13.27 -27.37
C ARG A 643 -73.69 -14.30 -28.11
N ASP A 644 -74.83 -14.69 -27.54
CA ASP A 644 -75.81 -15.48 -28.27
C ASP A 644 -76.34 -14.68 -29.47
N GLU A 645 -76.29 -15.27 -30.65
CA GLU A 645 -76.66 -14.60 -31.91
C GLU A 645 -77.68 -15.44 -32.67
N VAL A 646 -78.64 -14.76 -33.30
CA VAL A 646 -79.64 -15.41 -34.15
C VAL A 646 -79.66 -14.72 -35.49
N PHE A 647 -79.38 -15.48 -36.55
CA PHE A 647 -79.33 -15.00 -37.92
C PHE A 647 -80.47 -15.63 -38.72
N VAL A 648 -81.26 -14.81 -39.41
CA VAL A 648 -82.45 -15.27 -40.17
C VAL A 648 -82.19 -15.11 -41.67
N ALA A 649 -82.50 -16.14 -42.48
CA ALA A 649 -82.22 -16.14 -43.91
C ALA A 649 -83.00 -15.05 -44.68
N THR A 650 -82.38 -14.37 -45.65
CA THR A 650 -82.98 -13.22 -46.36
C THR A 650 -83.32 -13.47 -47.84
N GLY A 651 -82.84 -14.57 -48.46
CA GLY A 651 -83.04 -14.90 -49.89
C GLY A 651 -84.14 -15.94 -50.19
N LEU A 652 -84.52 -16.09 -51.47
CA LEU A 652 -85.49 -17.08 -52.00
C LEU A 652 -84.85 -18.47 -52.17
N GLU A 653 -85.51 -19.54 -51.70
CA GLU A 653 -85.12 -20.94 -51.92
C GLU A 653 -85.57 -21.41 -53.33
N PRO A 654 -84.69 -21.89 -54.23
CA PRO A 654 -85.10 -22.55 -55.49
C PRO A 654 -85.33 -24.06 -55.32
N GLU A 655 -86.43 -24.59 -55.88
CA GLU A 655 -86.80 -26.01 -55.81
C GLU A 655 -86.04 -26.91 -56.80
N THR A 656 -85.53 -28.04 -56.27
CA THR A 656 -85.21 -29.37 -56.86
C THR A 656 -84.46 -29.54 -58.20
N TYR A 657 -83.25 -30.11 -58.11
CA TYR A 657 -82.72 -31.10 -59.08
C TYR A 657 -82.01 -32.23 -58.32
N VAL A 658 -82.32 -33.48 -58.70
CA VAL A 658 -81.55 -34.69 -58.38
C VAL A 658 -80.61 -34.95 -59.54
N ILE A 659 -79.32 -35.23 -59.29
CA ILE A 659 -78.48 -36.22 -60.00
C ILE A 659 -77.20 -36.46 -59.18
N PHE A 660 -76.82 -37.73 -59.15
CA PHE A 660 -75.65 -38.37 -58.58
C PHE A 660 -74.29 -37.80 -59.05
N GLY A 661 -73.27 -37.95 -58.19
CA GLY A 661 -71.94 -38.36 -58.64
C GLY A 661 -70.82 -37.33 -58.46
N ALA A 662 -70.05 -37.52 -57.39
CA ALA A 662 -68.58 -37.36 -57.24
C ALA A 662 -68.35 -37.12 -55.75
N GLY A 663 -67.73 -38.04 -55.02
CA GLY A 663 -66.30 -38.27 -55.16
C GLY A 663 -65.66 -37.75 -53.89
N ALA A 664 -65.22 -38.68 -53.05
CA ALA A 664 -64.69 -38.44 -51.73
C ALA A 664 -63.46 -37.51 -51.75
N ALA A 665 -63.63 -36.31 -51.19
CA ALA A 665 -62.60 -35.42 -50.64
C ALA A 665 -63.41 -34.31 -49.95
N VAL A 666 -63.62 -34.31 -48.63
CA VAL A 666 -62.64 -33.88 -47.62
C VAL A 666 -62.97 -34.60 -46.31
N LEU A 667 -62.46 -35.83 -46.18
CA LEU A 667 -62.26 -36.51 -44.91
C LEU A 667 -60.75 -36.74 -44.75
N PHE A 668 -59.96 -35.66 -44.82
CA PHE A 668 -58.48 -35.78 -44.91
C PHE A 668 -57.67 -34.73 -44.14
N VAL A 669 -58.26 -33.88 -43.29
CA VAL A 669 -57.46 -32.96 -42.43
C VAL A 669 -57.69 -33.18 -40.93
N ALA A 670 -58.88 -33.62 -40.50
CA ALA A 670 -59.14 -33.88 -39.08
C ALA A 670 -58.62 -35.24 -38.58
N VAL A 671 -58.50 -36.25 -39.45
CA VAL A 671 -57.98 -37.58 -39.05
C VAL A 671 -56.45 -37.67 -39.17
N ILE A 672 -55.81 -36.83 -39.99
CA ILE A 672 -54.33 -36.80 -40.10
C ILE A 672 -53.69 -36.02 -38.95
N MET A 673 -54.30 -34.95 -38.44
CA MET A 673 -53.72 -34.22 -37.29
C MET A 673 -53.80 -35.03 -35.99
N THR A 674 -54.86 -35.79 -35.78
CA THR A 674 -55.02 -36.62 -34.58
C THR A 674 -54.19 -37.91 -34.66
N ALA A 675 -54.01 -38.49 -35.85
CA ALA A 675 -53.11 -39.64 -36.04
C ALA A 675 -51.62 -39.23 -35.97
N VAL A 676 -51.22 -38.05 -36.45
CA VAL A 676 -49.83 -37.56 -36.36
C VAL A 676 -49.45 -37.20 -34.91
N LEU A 677 -50.34 -36.57 -34.14
CA LEU A 677 -50.08 -36.26 -32.73
C LEU A 677 -50.01 -37.52 -31.85
N VAL A 678 -50.86 -38.53 -32.10
CA VAL A 678 -50.81 -39.81 -31.37
C VAL A 678 -49.60 -40.66 -31.79
N THR A 679 -49.16 -40.61 -33.05
CA THR A 679 -47.95 -41.31 -33.52
C THR A 679 -46.66 -40.64 -33.03
N MET A 680 -46.64 -39.31 -32.86
CA MET A 680 -45.52 -38.59 -32.23
C MET A 680 -45.42 -38.86 -30.72
N HIS A 681 -46.57 -39.00 -30.03
CA HIS A 681 -46.56 -39.33 -28.60
C HIS A 681 -46.12 -40.78 -28.33
N LEU A 682 -46.47 -41.73 -29.21
CA LEU A 682 -46.03 -43.13 -29.11
C LEU A 682 -44.56 -43.32 -29.54
N LYS A 683 -44.04 -42.59 -30.53
CA LYS A 683 -42.60 -42.60 -30.89
C LYS A 683 -41.70 -41.93 -29.84
N ARG A 684 -42.17 -40.90 -29.13
CA ARG A 684 -41.40 -40.26 -28.03
C ARG A 684 -41.34 -41.16 -26.78
N ARG A 685 -42.41 -41.91 -26.46
CA ARG A 685 -42.39 -42.93 -25.39
C ARG A 685 -41.57 -44.17 -25.75
N ALA A 686 -41.50 -44.57 -27.02
CA ALA A 686 -40.64 -45.68 -27.45
C ALA A 686 -39.13 -45.32 -27.49
N LYS A 687 -38.76 -44.05 -27.74
CA LYS A 687 -37.38 -43.57 -27.69
C LYS A 687 -36.87 -43.43 -26.24
N LEU A 688 -37.68 -42.89 -25.33
CA LEU A 688 -37.38 -42.84 -23.89
C LEU A 688 -37.26 -44.23 -23.22
N ARG A 689 -37.92 -45.27 -23.77
CA ARG A 689 -37.79 -46.66 -23.30
C ARG A 689 -36.55 -47.37 -23.89
N LYS A 690 -36.06 -46.95 -25.07
CA LYS A 690 -34.81 -47.47 -25.68
C LYS A 690 -33.56 -46.80 -25.12
N ASP A 691 -33.62 -45.51 -24.79
CA ASP A 691 -32.50 -44.77 -24.19
C ASP A 691 -32.34 -45.08 -22.70
N LYS A 692 -33.40 -45.50 -22.00
CA LYS A 692 -33.33 -46.02 -20.61
C LYS A 692 -32.72 -47.43 -20.53
N ILE A 693 -32.98 -48.28 -21.52
CA ILE A 693 -32.36 -49.62 -21.66
C ILE A 693 -30.90 -49.54 -22.18
N LYS A 694 -30.51 -48.45 -22.85
CA LYS A 694 -29.13 -48.21 -23.27
C LYS A 694 -28.27 -47.56 -22.18
N LYS A 695 -28.88 -46.84 -21.23
CA LYS A 695 -28.20 -46.23 -20.07
C LYS A 695 -28.06 -47.16 -18.86
N GLU A 696 -28.86 -48.23 -18.78
CA GLU A 696 -28.74 -49.30 -17.77
C GLU A 696 -27.81 -50.47 -18.22
N ASN A 697 -27.28 -50.44 -19.45
CA ASN A 697 -26.32 -51.42 -20.00
C ASN A 697 -24.92 -50.83 -20.30
N ASP A 698 -24.70 -49.53 -20.10
CA ASP A 698 -23.38 -48.86 -20.24
C ASP A 698 -22.83 -48.36 -18.86
N ASP A 699 -23.52 -48.65 -17.75
CA ASP A 699 -23.06 -48.45 -16.35
C ASP A 699 -23.02 -49.79 -15.58
N SER A 700 -22.70 -50.88 -16.30
CA SER A 700 -22.24 -52.18 -15.75
C SER A 700 -20.86 -52.52 -16.28
#